data_AF-A0AAD9PQ78-F1
#
_entry.id   AF-A0AAD9PQ78-F1
#
_cell.length_a   1.000
_cell.length_b   1.000
_cell.length_c   1.000
_cell.angle_alpha   90.00
_cell.angle_beta   90.00
_cell.angle_gamma   90.00
#
_symmetry.space_group_name_H-M   'P 1'
#
loop_
_entity.id
_entity.type
_entity.pdbx_description
1 polymer ?
#
loop_
_entity_poly.entity_id
_entity_poly.type
_entity_poly.pdbx_seq_one_letter_code
_entity_poly.pdbx_strand_id
1 'polypeptide(L)'
;MFSKKRQRQSYQCAFAGPRRPSASRALMYLPRRRFSFSSSECFLEKNPCAALGAWFLGPNGENADIFQDLLTKAVNSHISFRRSYFPCDPPYITSELRQSGSFKNALKNLKTELESLQNDLGNSVPFFSSRYKGHVNWDTNMPANLGYVSAMLFNQNNCCAESSTVTTKFEVEVGNDLCVMMGYEKDRCMGHLTSGGTTANIEAIWAARNVKYFPLGLQEALLKEDRLSKARGYKVPIPQRGSKKEVVSASQWELLNLEVESILKMPLEVEVMAKLQHQEFMEIMENYLYESIGALEFTRRHKLTKTPCVMVPRTSHVSFSKAVTMLGLGRDSLVTVKMDEDARMDTNDLKTILTEKMQQEIPVITVVPVMGTTEEGAVDPLTEILALKDEFKKQGLNFGVHADGAWGGYFCSMMRDPPHSSDSPDTEQEGFVPEMYLSTYVQKQLSALQYCDTVTIDPHKSGFCPYPAGAICYRDKVMNSFLQAGAGVAYLHGKRTLGDVGIEGSKPGAAAAGVMLANRVIGLHKNGYGRILAECMFTSKIVYCLWVTLAKEDDNFVIQTTKPLPKFKNWSEPEQLRFIRERILGKSNERLVQDEEVMEYLKEVGPDTLMPCFSVNIKGNKSVELCNAVNTALFQSLRHTSDEHTAHRIPLIVTASCKIPYKQSVAVSDFKKRLGLESSNDTPVKFIITTCMDPWATSLEFLDNMAAIMRNSILCAIGSVTDPISSHTFVSTGVVNENCEVLACYVADFNEAGKQYDTIVKLQFESDDDVNKFISKHAQLLKSSKQPSPPIVLRSDTKKRLHDVFFEKSEYSGEEETFHCFAGLSGNDDDNLHPFLTAKMKIIDVPRYEHFDQDEYPECLSYFMCGDGKKAFLFHVPTKAPDFFQVVQLDAVPEGSGSEVATDLLLKYGVEIEIPSIRGEPCIVDGVIQDPLPDDAFDISFVGIDGQEVISSVTIAHKIWFSGTY
;
A
#
# COMPACT_ATOMS: atom_id res chain seq x y z
N MET A 1 61.02 2.85 46.29
CA MET A 1 62.06 3.88 46.02
C MET A 1 61.82 4.46 44.63
N PHE A 2 61.89 5.80 44.47
CA PHE A 2 62.02 6.62 43.23
C PHE A 2 61.20 6.21 41.95
N SER A 3 60.20 6.97 41.46
CA SER A 3 60.21 8.32 40.81
C SER A 3 60.94 8.34 39.44
N LYS A 4 60.50 8.98 38.33
CA LYS A 4 59.64 10.17 38.05
C LYS A 4 58.84 9.92 36.74
N LYS A 5 57.57 10.33 36.56
CA LYS A 5 56.98 11.67 36.33
C LYS A 5 57.37 12.39 35.01
N ARG A 6 56.40 12.56 34.09
CA ARG A 6 55.89 13.85 33.55
C ARG A 6 54.63 13.61 32.68
N GLN A 7 53.45 14.01 33.16
CA GLN A 7 52.73 15.27 32.81
C GLN A 7 52.05 15.26 31.42
N ARG A 8 50.76 14.88 31.39
CA ARG A 8 49.76 15.51 30.51
C ARG A 8 49.05 16.59 31.33
N GLN A 9 48.95 17.81 30.79
CA GLN A 9 48.21 18.90 31.44
C GLN A 9 46.71 18.74 31.22
N SER A 10 45.96 19.02 32.28
CA SER A 10 44.51 19.19 32.25
C SER A 10 44.14 20.53 31.64
N TYR A 11 43.27 20.54 30.64
CA TYR A 11 42.30 21.61 30.47
C TYR A 11 40.91 21.02 30.68
N GLN A 12 40.30 21.35 31.81
CA GLN A 12 38.86 21.24 31.96
C GLN A 12 38.24 22.38 31.13
N CYS A 13 37.35 22.04 30.20
CA CYS A 13 36.31 22.95 29.74
C CYS A 13 34.96 22.33 30.03
N ALA A 14 33.96 23.18 30.25
CA ALA A 14 32.75 22.82 30.98
C ALA A 14 31.81 21.88 30.22
N PHE A 15 30.97 21.18 30.99
CA PHE A 15 29.74 20.59 30.48
C PHE A 15 28.83 21.65 29.86
N ALA A 16 28.45 21.44 28.61
CA ALA A 16 27.21 21.95 28.04
C ALA A 16 26.70 20.92 27.02
N GLY A 17 25.49 20.40 27.22
CA GLY A 17 24.73 19.74 26.16
C GLY A 17 23.97 20.78 25.32
N PRO A 18 23.19 20.37 24.30
CA PRO A 18 22.88 18.99 23.93
C PRO A 18 23.47 18.56 22.58
N ARG A 19 23.88 17.30 22.45
CA ARG A 19 23.92 16.64 21.14
C ARG A 19 22.48 16.31 20.74
N ARG A 20 21.86 17.17 19.94
CA ARG A 20 20.71 16.80 19.11
C ARG A 20 21.23 15.88 17.99
N PRO A 21 20.64 14.69 17.75
CA PRO A 21 20.67 14.13 16.42
C PRO A 21 19.70 14.96 15.57
N SER A 22 20.23 15.87 14.76
CA SER A 22 19.46 16.44 13.66
C SER A 22 19.25 15.33 12.62
N ALA A 23 17.99 15.11 12.22
CA ALA A 23 17.70 14.41 10.99
C ALA A 23 18.07 15.36 9.82
N SER A 24 19.36 15.40 9.49
CA SER A 24 19.87 16.03 8.26
C SER A 24 19.25 15.31 7.07
N ARG A 25 18.64 16.05 6.13
CA ARG A 25 17.91 15.48 4.99
C ARG A 25 18.73 14.40 4.26
N ALA A 26 18.04 13.35 3.84
CA ALA A 26 18.28 12.76 2.54
C ALA A 26 17.22 13.28 1.57
N LEU A 27 17.57 13.48 0.30
CA LEU A 27 16.76 14.24 -0.66
C LEU A 27 15.47 13.51 -1.08
N MET A 28 14.62 14.22 -1.84
CA MET A 28 13.51 13.55 -2.52
C MET A 28 14.01 12.36 -3.37
N TYR A 29 15.15 12.52 -4.03
CA TYR A 29 15.57 11.62 -5.11
C TYR A 29 16.59 10.54 -4.73
N LEU A 30 17.39 10.68 -3.66
CA LEU A 30 18.41 9.70 -3.25
C LEU A 30 18.65 9.65 -1.72
N PRO A 31 19.14 8.50 -1.18
CA PRO A 31 19.52 8.36 0.22
C PRO A 31 20.87 9.02 0.49
N ARG A 32 20.96 9.82 1.55
CA ARG A 32 22.21 10.40 2.07
C ARG A 32 22.73 9.52 3.20
N ARG A 33 24.03 9.21 3.17
CA ARG A 33 24.68 8.31 4.13
C ARG A 33 25.17 9.05 5.37
N ARG A 34 25.23 8.34 6.50
CA ARG A 34 26.21 8.59 7.57
C ARG A 34 26.85 7.28 8.01
N PHE A 35 27.51 6.58 7.09
CA PHE A 35 28.33 5.40 7.38
C PHE A 35 29.62 5.77 8.11
N SER A 36 29.50 6.12 9.40
CA SER A 36 30.62 6.06 10.34
C SER A 36 30.65 4.71 11.04
N PHE A 37 30.96 3.64 10.29
CA PHE A 37 31.55 2.47 10.93
C PHE A 37 32.95 2.86 11.41
N SER A 38 33.05 3.30 12.66
CA SER A 38 34.31 3.10 13.39
C SER A 38 34.58 1.60 13.38
N SER A 39 35.69 1.18 12.76
CA SER A 39 36.09 -0.21 12.54
C SER A 39 36.57 -0.92 13.83
N SER A 40 35.84 -0.70 14.92
CA SER A 40 36.21 -1.04 16.29
C SER A 40 35.02 -1.48 17.14
N GLU A 41 34.08 -2.23 16.58
CA GLU A 41 33.20 -3.15 17.33
C GLU A 41 32.79 -4.30 16.40
N CYS A 42 33.67 -5.32 16.32
CA CYS A 42 33.43 -6.55 15.57
C CYS A 42 32.52 -7.47 16.38
N PHE A 43 31.20 -7.32 16.23
CA PHE A 43 30.22 -8.30 16.64
C PHE A 43 29.85 -9.18 15.44
N LEU A 44 30.07 -10.49 15.58
CA LEU A 44 29.58 -11.52 14.67
C LEU A 44 28.11 -11.83 15.04
N GLU A 45 27.13 -11.28 14.32
CA GLU A 45 25.74 -11.08 14.82
C GLU A 45 24.57 -11.61 13.96
N LYS A 46 23.32 -11.63 14.53
CA LYS A 46 22.37 -12.77 14.40
C LYS A 46 20.83 -12.50 14.13
N ASN A 47 20.37 -12.76 12.88
CA ASN A 47 19.05 -12.62 12.19
C ASN A 47 18.13 -13.84 12.22
N PRO A 48 16.83 -13.55 12.31
CA PRO A 48 15.77 -14.38 11.75
C PRO A 48 15.42 -14.10 10.26
N CYS A 49 15.78 -12.94 9.68
CA CYS A 49 15.21 -12.49 8.39
C CYS A 49 15.71 -13.22 7.12
N ALA A 50 16.69 -14.12 7.20
CA ALA A 50 17.21 -14.84 6.03
C ALA A 50 16.14 -15.73 5.36
N ALA A 51 15.26 -16.37 6.15
CA ALA A 51 14.16 -17.17 5.62
C ALA A 51 13.14 -16.33 4.85
N LEU A 52 12.88 -15.11 5.33
CA LEU A 52 11.99 -14.15 4.70
C LEU A 52 12.53 -13.66 3.35
N GLY A 53 13.84 -13.36 3.31
CA GLY A 53 14.53 -13.02 2.07
C GLY A 53 14.41 -14.10 1.00
N ALA A 54 14.37 -15.38 1.38
CA ALA A 54 14.23 -16.51 0.45
C ALA A 54 12.80 -16.71 -0.11
N TRP A 55 11.79 -15.96 0.35
CA TRP A 55 10.40 -16.12 -0.09
C TRP A 55 9.95 -15.10 -1.15
N PHE A 56 10.72 -14.06 -1.42
CA PHE A 56 10.39 -12.96 -2.34
C PHE A 56 11.45 -12.79 -3.41
N LEU A 57 11.12 -12.17 -4.55
CA LEU A 57 12.12 -11.92 -5.59
C LEU A 57 13.13 -10.85 -5.14
N GLY A 58 12.65 -9.90 -4.32
CA GLY A 58 13.42 -8.83 -3.71
C GLY A 58 13.25 -7.49 -4.45
N PRO A 59 13.39 -6.33 -3.77
CA PRO A 59 13.11 -5.02 -4.36
C PRO A 59 14.00 -4.64 -5.55
N ASN A 60 15.17 -5.27 -5.69
CA ASN A 60 16.10 -5.09 -6.82
C ASN A 60 16.31 -6.39 -7.62
N GLY A 61 15.51 -7.43 -7.37
CA GLY A 61 15.69 -8.75 -7.98
C GLY A 61 16.86 -9.55 -7.39
N GLU A 62 17.14 -9.38 -6.10
CA GLU A 62 18.25 -10.01 -5.38
C GLU A 62 18.27 -11.54 -5.49
N ASN A 63 17.12 -12.19 -5.68
CA ASN A 63 16.98 -13.65 -5.86
C ASN A 63 16.72 -14.06 -7.33
N ALA A 64 17.03 -13.21 -8.32
CA ALA A 64 16.66 -13.44 -9.72
C ALA A 64 17.26 -14.72 -10.32
N ASP A 65 18.46 -15.13 -9.93
CA ASP A 65 19.11 -16.36 -10.39
C ASP A 65 18.40 -17.62 -9.85
N ILE A 66 18.07 -17.63 -8.56
CA ILE A 66 17.29 -18.68 -7.89
C ILE A 66 15.91 -18.81 -8.54
N PHE A 67 15.22 -17.69 -8.75
CA PHE A 67 13.90 -17.70 -9.37
C PHE A 67 13.93 -18.20 -10.82
N GLN A 68 14.92 -17.80 -11.61
CA GLN A 68 15.08 -18.25 -13.01
C GLN A 68 15.36 -19.76 -13.11
N ASP A 69 16.20 -20.31 -12.23
CA ASP A 69 16.46 -21.77 -12.17
C ASP A 69 15.20 -22.56 -11.78
N LEU A 70 14.48 -22.12 -10.74
CA LEU A 70 13.24 -22.77 -10.30
C LEU A 70 12.12 -22.69 -11.36
N LEU A 71 11.98 -21.54 -12.03
CA LEU A 71 11.05 -21.35 -13.14
C LEU A 71 11.40 -22.26 -14.33
N THR A 72 12.70 -22.38 -14.65
CA THR A 72 13.19 -23.28 -15.70
C THR A 72 12.92 -24.74 -15.36
N LYS A 73 13.09 -25.14 -14.09
CA LYS A 73 12.74 -26.48 -13.59
C LYS A 73 11.24 -26.76 -13.71
N ALA A 74 10.38 -25.81 -13.36
CA ALA A 74 8.92 -25.94 -13.51
C ALA A 74 8.51 -26.19 -14.97
N VAL A 75 9.03 -25.39 -15.91
CA VAL A 75 8.75 -25.55 -17.35
C VAL A 75 9.30 -26.88 -17.88
N ASN A 76 10.53 -27.27 -17.51
CA ASN A 76 11.14 -28.53 -17.92
C ASN A 76 10.41 -29.77 -17.38
N SER A 77 9.82 -29.68 -16.18
CA SER A 77 8.96 -30.73 -15.62
C SER A 77 7.75 -31.01 -16.53
N HIS A 78 7.05 -29.95 -16.98
CA HIS A 78 5.92 -30.11 -17.89
C HIS A 78 6.31 -30.61 -19.29
N ILE A 79 7.44 -30.14 -19.83
CA ILE A 79 7.99 -30.65 -21.09
C ILE A 79 8.27 -32.16 -20.98
N SER A 80 8.80 -32.60 -19.84
CA SER A 80 9.09 -34.01 -19.56
C SER A 80 7.80 -34.83 -19.41
N PHE A 81 6.77 -34.29 -18.74
CA PHE A 81 5.44 -34.90 -18.67
C PHE A 81 4.82 -35.10 -20.06
N ARG A 82 4.81 -34.06 -20.90
CA ARG A 82 4.28 -34.15 -22.28
C ARG A 82 4.99 -35.22 -23.13
N ARG A 83 6.31 -35.39 -22.96
CA ARG A 83 7.10 -36.42 -23.67
C ARG A 83 6.90 -37.84 -23.14
N SER A 84 6.53 -37.98 -21.86
CA SER A 84 6.42 -39.28 -21.19
C SER A 84 5.01 -39.86 -21.17
N TYR A 85 3.97 -39.04 -21.42
CA TYR A 85 2.56 -39.48 -21.37
C TYR A 85 2.23 -40.58 -22.39
N PHE A 86 2.59 -40.37 -23.67
CA PHE A 86 2.58 -41.41 -24.72
C PHE A 86 3.86 -41.27 -25.58
N PRO A 87 4.99 -41.90 -25.19
CA PRO A 87 6.29 -41.69 -25.83
C PRO A 87 6.39 -42.14 -27.30
N CYS A 88 5.42 -42.94 -27.77
CA CYS A 88 5.38 -43.47 -29.14
C CYS A 88 4.65 -42.54 -30.12
N ASP A 89 4.01 -41.47 -29.65
CA ASP A 89 3.27 -40.54 -30.51
C ASP A 89 4.24 -39.73 -31.41
N PRO A 90 3.93 -39.54 -32.70
CA PRO A 90 4.79 -38.83 -33.61
C PRO A 90 4.80 -37.31 -33.31
N PRO A 91 5.94 -36.61 -33.52
CA PRO A 91 5.99 -35.17 -33.36
C PRO A 91 5.24 -34.46 -34.50
N TYR A 92 4.10 -33.82 -34.19
CA TYR A 92 3.34 -33.04 -35.16
C TYR A 92 4.01 -31.71 -35.58
N ILE A 93 4.93 -31.18 -34.75
CA ILE A 93 5.72 -29.98 -35.05
C ILE A 93 7.16 -30.41 -35.35
N THR A 94 7.44 -30.67 -36.63
CA THR A 94 8.73 -31.21 -37.09
C THR A 94 9.79 -30.11 -37.35
N SER A 95 11.04 -30.53 -37.56
CA SER A 95 12.13 -29.63 -37.94
C SER A 95 11.87 -28.91 -39.26
N GLU A 96 11.26 -29.57 -40.24
CA GLU A 96 10.92 -29.02 -41.55
C GLU A 96 9.84 -27.94 -41.42
N LEU A 97 8.80 -28.21 -40.61
CA LEU A 97 7.74 -27.23 -40.32
C LEU A 97 8.33 -25.98 -39.66
N ARG A 98 9.26 -26.16 -38.69
CA ARG A 98 9.96 -25.06 -38.02
C ARG A 98 10.89 -24.26 -38.94
N GLN A 99 11.35 -24.85 -40.05
CA GLN A 99 12.18 -24.17 -41.05
C GLN A 99 11.35 -23.36 -42.07
N SER A 100 10.04 -23.61 -42.18
CA SER A 100 9.14 -22.91 -43.10
C SER A 100 9.08 -21.39 -42.84
N GLY A 101 8.81 -20.62 -43.89
CA GLY A 101 8.69 -19.16 -43.81
C GLY A 101 7.53 -18.71 -42.91
N SER A 102 6.38 -19.40 -42.97
CA SER A 102 5.22 -19.10 -42.13
C SER A 102 5.51 -19.32 -40.64
N PHE A 103 6.17 -20.42 -40.26
CA PHE A 103 6.57 -20.66 -38.87
C PHE A 103 7.54 -19.59 -38.36
N LYS A 104 8.57 -19.25 -39.15
CA LYS A 104 9.55 -18.21 -38.80
C LYS A 104 8.90 -16.83 -38.63
N ASN A 105 7.96 -16.48 -39.52
CA ASN A 105 7.23 -15.21 -39.43
C ASN A 105 6.33 -15.17 -38.20
N ALA A 106 5.60 -16.25 -37.89
CA ALA A 106 4.78 -16.35 -36.69
C ALA A 106 5.61 -16.26 -35.40
N LEU A 107 6.79 -16.91 -35.37
CA LEU A 107 7.70 -16.82 -34.23
C LEU A 107 8.34 -15.43 -34.10
N LYS A 108 8.63 -14.74 -35.21
CA LYS A 108 9.06 -13.34 -35.18
C LYS A 108 7.97 -12.46 -34.57
N ASN A 109 6.72 -12.61 -35.02
CA ASN A 109 5.59 -11.87 -34.48
C ASN A 109 5.45 -12.10 -32.98
N LEU A 110 5.46 -13.36 -32.53
CA LEU A 110 5.37 -13.70 -31.10
C LEU A 110 6.46 -13.02 -30.25
N LYS A 111 7.68 -12.91 -30.76
CA LYS A 111 8.77 -12.20 -30.07
C LYS A 111 8.51 -10.71 -30.00
N THR A 112 8.16 -10.07 -31.11
CA THR A 112 7.89 -8.63 -31.16
C THR A 112 6.70 -8.24 -30.28
N GLU A 113 5.61 -9.00 -30.27
CA GLU A 113 4.46 -8.73 -29.38
C GLU A 113 4.82 -8.98 -27.90
N LEU A 114 5.67 -9.96 -27.60
CA LEU A 114 6.14 -10.21 -26.23
C LEU A 114 7.08 -9.09 -25.74
N GLU A 115 8.01 -8.63 -26.58
CA GLU A 115 8.88 -7.50 -26.31
C GLU A 115 8.05 -6.21 -26.10
N SER A 116 7.02 -5.98 -26.93
CA SER A 116 6.08 -4.85 -26.74
C SER A 116 5.33 -4.94 -25.40
N LEU A 117 4.75 -6.10 -25.08
CA LEU A 117 4.05 -6.32 -23.80
C LEU A 117 4.98 -6.12 -22.59
N GLN A 118 6.25 -6.53 -22.68
CA GLN A 118 7.23 -6.33 -21.62
C GLN A 118 7.57 -4.85 -21.41
N ASN A 119 7.72 -4.08 -22.50
CA ASN A 119 7.93 -2.64 -22.43
C ASN A 119 6.69 -1.92 -21.84
N ASP A 120 5.49 -2.27 -22.28
CA ASP A 120 4.24 -1.71 -21.76
C ASP A 120 4.09 -1.96 -20.26
N LEU A 121 4.38 -3.20 -19.80
CA LEU A 121 4.37 -3.57 -18.39
C LEU A 121 5.44 -2.85 -17.55
N GLY A 122 6.52 -2.34 -18.17
CA GLY A 122 7.53 -1.50 -17.50
C GLY A 122 6.94 -0.21 -16.90
N ASN A 123 5.83 0.28 -17.44
CA ASN A 123 5.11 1.47 -16.94
C ASN A 123 4.23 1.19 -15.70
N SER A 124 4.22 -0.05 -15.20
CA SER A 124 3.42 -0.45 -14.03
C SER A 124 3.89 0.23 -12.75
N VAL A 125 2.98 0.34 -11.78
CA VAL A 125 3.34 0.75 -10.41
C VAL A 125 4.39 -0.21 -9.84
N PRO A 126 5.55 0.26 -9.33
CA PRO A 126 6.62 -0.59 -8.82
C PRO A 126 6.28 -1.12 -7.40
N PHE A 127 5.29 -2.00 -7.30
CA PHE A 127 4.80 -2.56 -6.03
C PHE A 127 5.88 -3.25 -5.20
N PHE A 128 6.95 -3.75 -5.82
CA PHE A 128 8.08 -4.39 -5.14
C PHE A 128 8.94 -3.43 -4.32
N SER A 129 8.93 -2.13 -4.66
CA SER A 129 9.80 -1.14 -4.01
C SER A 129 9.31 -0.80 -2.61
N SER A 130 10.22 -0.68 -1.64
CA SER A 130 9.90 -0.10 -0.32
C SER A 130 9.45 1.37 -0.39
N ARG A 131 9.67 2.07 -1.52
CA ARG A 131 9.05 3.39 -1.77
C ARG A 131 7.55 3.30 -2.03
N TYR A 132 7.00 2.12 -2.29
CA TYR A 132 5.55 1.91 -2.35
C TYR A 132 4.96 1.81 -0.94
N LYS A 133 4.00 2.69 -0.67
CA LYS A 133 3.18 2.74 0.56
C LYS A 133 1.70 3.01 0.22
N GLY A 134 1.24 2.55 -0.94
CA GLY A 134 -0.09 2.89 -1.48
C GLY A 134 -1.24 2.01 -0.96
N HIS A 135 -1.81 1.21 -1.84
CA HIS A 135 -2.90 0.26 -1.58
C HIS A 135 -2.39 -1.05 -0.94
N VAL A 136 -3.32 -1.97 -0.67
CA VAL A 136 -3.08 -3.33 -0.14
C VAL A 136 -2.46 -4.28 -1.18
N ASN A 137 -1.33 -3.88 -1.76
CA ASN A 137 -0.53 -4.68 -2.69
C ASN A 137 0.97 -4.42 -2.46
N TRP A 138 1.81 -5.43 -2.66
CA TRP A 138 3.28 -5.35 -2.57
C TRP A 138 3.90 -6.49 -3.41
N ASP A 139 5.18 -6.82 -3.24
CA ASP A 139 5.77 -7.99 -3.92
C ASP A 139 5.00 -9.29 -3.58
N THR A 140 4.99 -10.21 -4.53
CA THR A 140 4.30 -11.49 -4.43
C THR A 140 5.31 -12.59 -4.13
N ASN A 141 4.96 -13.50 -3.22
CA ASN A 141 5.88 -14.52 -2.78
C ASN A 141 6.22 -15.50 -3.93
N MET A 142 7.52 -15.81 -4.09
CA MET A 142 8.03 -16.72 -5.12
C MET A 142 7.35 -18.10 -5.09
N PRO A 143 7.05 -18.73 -3.93
CA PRO A 143 6.30 -19.98 -3.88
C PRO A 143 4.94 -19.92 -4.59
N ALA A 144 4.17 -18.85 -4.40
CA ALA A 144 2.88 -18.68 -5.07
C ALA A 144 3.05 -18.52 -6.59
N ASN A 145 4.02 -17.71 -7.03
CA ASN A 145 4.33 -17.48 -8.44
C ASN A 145 4.78 -18.77 -9.15
N LEU A 146 5.70 -19.52 -8.53
CA LEU A 146 6.19 -20.80 -9.05
C LEU A 146 5.09 -21.86 -9.08
N GLY A 147 4.24 -21.92 -8.05
CA GLY A 147 3.09 -22.83 -8.00
C GLY A 147 2.07 -22.53 -9.09
N TYR A 148 1.77 -21.24 -9.31
CA TYR A 148 0.88 -20.79 -10.37
C TYR A 148 1.41 -21.16 -11.76
N VAL A 149 2.66 -20.79 -12.08
CA VAL A 149 3.25 -21.08 -13.40
C VAL A 149 3.37 -22.59 -13.65
N SER A 150 3.75 -23.37 -12.64
CA SER A 150 3.82 -24.83 -12.73
C SER A 150 2.49 -25.46 -13.13
N ALA A 151 1.38 -24.98 -12.57
CA ALA A 151 0.04 -25.51 -12.83
C ALA A 151 -0.66 -24.87 -14.05
N MET A 152 -0.33 -23.63 -14.40
CA MET A 152 -0.88 -22.91 -15.57
C MET A 152 -0.74 -23.72 -16.86
N LEU A 153 0.41 -24.37 -17.07
CA LEU A 153 0.66 -25.14 -18.29
C LEU A 153 -0.18 -26.43 -18.40
N PHE A 154 -0.79 -26.90 -17.31
CA PHE A 154 -1.77 -27.99 -17.28
C PHE A 154 -3.21 -27.49 -17.48
N ASN A 155 -3.49 -26.22 -17.20
CA ASN A 155 -4.79 -25.56 -17.41
C ASN A 155 -5.99 -26.32 -16.81
N GLN A 156 -5.82 -26.89 -15.61
CA GLN A 156 -6.90 -27.62 -14.91
C GLN A 156 -8.00 -26.66 -14.43
N ASN A 157 -9.27 -27.05 -14.62
CA ASN A 157 -10.44 -26.24 -14.24
C ASN A 157 -11.09 -26.81 -12.99
N ASN A 158 -10.99 -26.10 -11.86
CA ASN A 158 -11.43 -26.58 -10.54
C ASN A 158 -12.97 -26.65 -10.38
N CYS A 159 -13.74 -26.21 -11.37
CA CYS A 159 -15.19 -26.44 -11.41
C CYS A 159 -15.54 -27.94 -11.37
N CYS A 160 -14.86 -28.74 -12.21
CA CYS A 160 -15.18 -30.15 -12.42
C CYS A 160 -13.98 -31.02 -12.01
N ALA A 161 -14.16 -31.92 -11.05
CA ALA A 161 -13.07 -32.71 -10.47
C ALA A 161 -12.35 -33.63 -11.50
N GLU A 162 -13.02 -34.01 -12.58
CA GLU A 162 -12.45 -34.80 -13.68
C GLU A 162 -11.50 -33.98 -14.60
N SER A 163 -11.71 -32.67 -14.75
CA SER A 163 -10.79 -31.77 -15.46
C SER A 163 -9.74 -31.13 -14.54
N SER A 164 -9.74 -31.50 -13.26
CA SER A 164 -8.85 -30.96 -12.23
C SER A 164 -8.49 -31.95 -11.11
N THR A 165 -8.20 -33.20 -11.50
CA THR A 165 -7.93 -34.35 -10.60
C THR A 165 -6.77 -34.14 -9.60
N VAL A 166 -5.92 -33.14 -9.84
CA VAL A 166 -4.86 -32.70 -8.94
C VAL A 166 -5.26 -31.40 -8.25
N THR A 167 -5.62 -30.35 -9.00
CA THR A 167 -5.79 -29.01 -8.44
C THR A 167 -7.07 -28.80 -7.62
N THR A 168 -8.10 -29.64 -7.78
CA THR A 168 -9.24 -29.66 -6.83
C THR A 168 -8.77 -30.04 -5.43
N LYS A 169 -7.82 -30.98 -5.31
CA LYS A 169 -7.30 -31.41 -4.00
C LYS A 169 -6.53 -30.29 -3.31
N PHE A 170 -5.73 -29.55 -4.08
CA PHE A 170 -5.01 -28.36 -3.59
C PHE A 170 -5.98 -27.30 -3.07
N GLU A 171 -7.11 -27.07 -3.74
CA GLU A 171 -8.09 -26.09 -3.28
C GLU A 171 -8.84 -26.54 -2.01
N VAL A 172 -9.19 -27.83 -1.91
CA VAL A 172 -9.77 -28.39 -0.68
C VAL A 172 -8.79 -28.32 0.50
N GLU A 173 -7.50 -28.51 0.24
CA GLU A 173 -6.42 -28.33 1.22
C GLU A 173 -6.33 -26.87 1.67
N VAL A 174 -6.14 -25.93 0.73
CA VAL A 174 -6.10 -24.49 1.01
C VAL A 174 -7.34 -24.01 1.78
N GLY A 175 -8.54 -24.44 1.38
CA GLY A 175 -9.77 -24.10 2.07
C GLY A 175 -9.83 -24.58 3.53
N ASN A 176 -9.32 -25.79 3.81
CA ASN A 176 -9.22 -26.31 5.17
C ASN A 176 -8.12 -25.60 5.97
N ASP A 177 -6.96 -25.34 5.37
CA ASP A 177 -5.82 -24.68 6.00
C ASP A 177 -6.18 -23.27 6.47
N LEU A 178 -6.87 -22.50 5.61
CA LEU A 178 -7.40 -21.18 5.95
C LEU A 178 -8.44 -21.28 7.08
N CYS A 179 -9.37 -22.23 7.04
CA CYS A 179 -10.33 -22.45 8.14
C CYS A 179 -9.64 -22.73 9.48
N VAL A 180 -8.63 -23.61 9.49
CA VAL A 180 -7.88 -23.97 10.71
C VAL A 180 -7.07 -22.79 11.22
N MET A 181 -6.44 -21.98 10.35
CA MET A 181 -5.77 -20.74 10.75
C MET A 181 -6.75 -19.75 11.40
N MET A 182 -7.98 -19.65 10.92
CA MET A 182 -9.03 -18.83 11.55
C MET A 182 -9.56 -19.40 12.88
N GLY A 183 -9.18 -20.64 13.23
CA GLY A 183 -9.57 -21.33 14.46
C GLY A 183 -10.85 -22.16 14.34
N TYR A 184 -11.32 -22.46 13.12
CA TYR A 184 -12.43 -23.40 12.93
C TYR A 184 -12.00 -24.86 13.13
N GLU A 185 -12.95 -25.69 13.56
CA GLU A 185 -12.78 -27.13 13.75
C GLU A 185 -12.67 -27.84 12.39
N LYS A 186 -11.49 -28.42 12.11
CA LYS A 186 -11.09 -29.01 10.83
C LYS A 186 -12.12 -29.95 10.19
N ASP A 187 -12.76 -30.80 10.99
CA ASP A 187 -13.72 -31.79 10.48
C ASP A 187 -15.13 -31.23 10.28
N ARG A 188 -15.42 -30.04 10.83
CA ARG A 188 -16.71 -29.36 10.74
C ARG A 188 -16.74 -28.28 9.64
N CYS A 189 -15.64 -27.58 9.43
CA CYS A 189 -15.54 -26.47 8.49
C CYS A 189 -15.44 -26.90 7.01
N MET A 190 -15.56 -25.91 6.13
CA MET A 190 -14.98 -25.97 4.78
C MET A 190 -14.66 -24.56 4.30
N GLY A 191 -13.67 -24.43 3.43
CA GLY A 191 -13.46 -23.23 2.62
C GLY A 191 -13.18 -23.59 1.17
N HIS A 192 -13.19 -22.60 0.30
CA HIS A 192 -12.71 -22.69 -1.09
C HIS A 192 -12.24 -21.32 -1.58
N LEU A 193 -11.55 -21.32 -2.72
CA LEU A 193 -11.11 -20.09 -3.37
C LEU A 193 -12.24 -19.45 -4.17
N THR A 194 -12.13 -18.15 -4.34
CA THR A 194 -12.95 -17.29 -5.20
C THR A 194 -12.04 -16.36 -6.00
N SER A 195 -12.56 -15.67 -7.01
CA SER A 195 -11.84 -14.62 -7.75
C SER A 195 -11.40 -13.43 -6.85
N GLY A 196 -11.96 -13.31 -5.64
CA GLY A 196 -11.62 -12.27 -4.69
C GLY A 196 -12.69 -12.05 -3.62
N GLY A 197 -12.33 -11.37 -2.53
CA GLY A 197 -13.19 -11.09 -1.38
C GLY A 197 -14.52 -10.41 -1.70
N THR A 198 -14.66 -9.75 -2.86
CA THR A 198 -15.98 -9.28 -3.31
C THR A 198 -16.94 -10.44 -3.59
N THR A 199 -16.48 -11.49 -4.28
CA THR A 199 -17.28 -12.68 -4.58
C THR A 199 -17.59 -13.44 -3.28
N ALA A 200 -16.58 -13.67 -2.44
CA ALA A 200 -16.76 -14.27 -1.11
C ALA A 200 -17.78 -13.52 -0.24
N ASN A 201 -17.71 -12.17 -0.19
CA ASN A 201 -18.68 -11.37 0.55
C ASN A 201 -20.11 -11.49 -0.02
N ILE A 202 -20.29 -11.54 -1.34
CA ILE A 202 -21.62 -11.77 -1.94
C ILE A 202 -22.13 -13.16 -1.56
N GLU A 203 -21.27 -14.17 -1.60
CA GLU A 203 -21.61 -15.56 -1.30
C GLU A 203 -21.95 -15.78 0.18
N ALA A 204 -21.25 -15.09 1.09
CA ALA A 204 -21.57 -15.10 2.51
C ALA A 204 -22.96 -14.52 2.80
N ILE A 205 -23.34 -13.39 2.15
CA ILE A 205 -24.69 -12.82 2.27
C ILE A 205 -25.74 -13.73 1.61
N TRP A 206 -25.42 -14.39 0.50
CA TRP A 206 -26.29 -15.38 -0.15
C TRP A 206 -26.59 -16.56 0.79
N ALA A 207 -25.56 -17.17 1.37
CA ALA A 207 -25.71 -18.28 2.31
C ALA A 207 -26.51 -17.85 3.55
N ALA A 208 -26.20 -16.69 4.14
CA ALA A 208 -26.92 -16.15 5.29
C ALA A 208 -28.40 -15.86 4.97
N ARG A 209 -28.71 -15.35 3.77
CA ARG A 209 -30.10 -15.13 3.29
C ARG A 209 -30.85 -16.45 3.17
N ASN A 210 -30.26 -17.45 2.52
CA ASN A 210 -30.93 -18.74 2.27
C ASN A 210 -31.18 -19.49 3.59
N VAL A 211 -30.19 -19.55 4.48
CA VAL A 211 -30.35 -20.06 5.85
C VAL A 211 -31.44 -19.29 6.61
N LYS A 212 -31.46 -17.95 6.56
CA LYS A 212 -32.47 -17.14 7.28
C LYS A 212 -33.91 -17.46 6.85
N TYR A 213 -34.13 -17.77 5.58
CA TYR A 213 -35.47 -18.00 5.03
C TYR A 213 -35.92 -19.46 4.97
N PHE A 214 -35.00 -20.43 5.01
CA PHE A 214 -35.31 -21.86 4.97
C PHE A 214 -36.42 -22.30 5.95
N PRO A 215 -36.48 -21.85 7.22
CA PRO A 215 -37.53 -22.28 8.15
C PRO A 215 -38.95 -21.89 7.72
N LEU A 216 -39.13 -20.80 6.97
CA LEU A 216 -40.44 -20.39 6.45
C LEU A 216 -40.88 -21.28 5.27
N GLY A 217 -39.96 -21.58 4.36
CA GLY A 217 -40.21 -22.53 3.26
C GLY A 217 -40.54 -23.92 3.78
N LEU A 218 -39.77 -24.40 4.77
CA LEU A 218 -40.03 -25.68 5.44
C LEU A 218 -41.38 -25.68 6.17
N GLN A 219 -41.76 -24.59 6.85
CA GLN A 219 -43.09 -24.50 7.47
C GLN A 219 -44.21 -24.65 6.44
N GLU A 220 -44.10 -23.98 5.29
CA GLU A 220 -45.09 -24.10 4.21
C GLU A 220 -45.14 -25.51 3.63
N ALA A 221 -43.97 -26.13 3.38
CA ALA A 221 -43.86 -27.50 2.89
C ALA A 221 -44.49 -28.51 3.87
N LEU A 222 -44.17 -28.46 5.17
CA LEU A 222 -44.75 -29.34 6.20
C LEU A 222 -46.28 -29.24 6.26
N LEU A 223 -46.84 -28.05 6.02
CA LEU A 223 -48.28 -27.80 6.03
C LEU A 223 -49.00 -28.32 4.77
N LYS A 224 -48.36 -28.25 3.60
CA LYS A 224 -48.98 -28.58 2.30
C LYS A 224 -48.68 -29.99 1.79
N GLU A 225 -47.51 -30.53 2.10
CA GLU A 225 -47.01 -31.75 1.48
C GLU A 225 -47.35 -33.00 2.29
N ASP A 226 -48.12 -33.91 1.72
CA ASP A 226 -48.48 -35.17 2.38
C ASP A 226 -47.30 -36.13 2.51
N ARG A 227 -46.30 -36.03 1.62
CA ARG A 227 -45.00 -36.75 1.76
C ARG A 227 -44.27 -36.36 3.06
N LEU A 228 -44.46 -35.12 3.54
CA LEU A 228 -43.86 -34.60 4.77
C LEU A 228 -44.77 -34.73 6.01
N SER A 229 -45.95 -35.33 5.88
CA SER A 229 -46.94 -35.45 6.97
C SER A 229 -46.39 -36.03 8.28
N LYS A 230 -45.47 -37.01 8.21
CA LYS A 230 -44.80 -37.63 9.37
C LYS A 230 -43.86 -36.67 10.11
N ALA A 231 -43.35 -35.64 9.43
CA ALA A 231 -42.46 -34.62 9.98
C ALA A 231 -43.20 -33.38 10.52
N ARG A 232 -44.55 -33.31 10.42
CA ARG A 232 -45.34 -32.17 10.95
C ARG A 232 -45.11 -31.90 12.44
N GLY A 233 -44.79 -32.93 13.22
CA GLY A 233 -44.43 -32.82 14.65
C GLY A 233 -42.97 -32.42 14.94
N TYR A 234 -42.17 -32.04 13.93
CA TYR A 234 -40.77 -31.63 14.10
C TYR A 234 -40.66 -30.35 14.94
N LYS A 235 -39.77 -30.35 15.95
CA LYS A 235 -39.67 -29.29 16.96
C LYS A 235 -38.29 -28.66 17.02
N VAL A 236 -38.25 -27.34 16.89
CA VAL A 236 -37.04 -26.51 16.93
C VAL A 236 -36.95 -25.74 18.25
N PRO A 237 -35.73 -25.48 18.79
CA PRO A 237 -35.58 -24.66 19.99
C PRO A 237 -35.92 -23.19 19.68
N ILE A 238 -36.75 -22.56 20.50
CA ILE A 238 -37.06 -21.13 20.41
C ILE A 238 -36.15 -20.37 21.39
N PRO A 239 -35.14 -19.60 20.93
CA PRO A 239 -34.08 -19.09 21.81
C PRO A 239 -34.58 -18.21 22.96
N GLN A 240 -35.62 -17.41 22.73
CA GLN A 240 -36.26 -16.55 23.74
C GLN A 240 -36.88 -17.34 24.91
N ARG A 241 -37.32 -18.58 24.68
CA ARG A 241 -38.17 -19.34 25.61
C ARG A 241 -37.52 -20.58 26.21
N GLY A 242 -36.28 -20.91 25.81
CA GLY A 242 -35.57 -22.12 26.25
C GLY A 242 -36.31 -23.44 25.99
N SER A 243 -37.34 -23.44 25.14
CA SER A 243 -38.27 -24.55 24.93
C SER A 243 -38.42 -24.85 23.44
N LYS A 244 -38.69 -26.11 23.11
CA LYS A 244 -38.90 -26.54 21.72
C LYS A 244 -40.35 -26.34 21.30
N LYS A 245 -40.56 -25.84 20.08
CA LYS A 245 -41.89 -25.60 19.48
C LYS A 245 -41.98 -26.27 18.12
N GLU A 246 -43.16 -26.77 17.75
CA GLU A 246 -43.39 -27.39 16.44
C GLU A 246 -43.30 -26.34 15.33
N VAL A 247 -42.53 -26.62 14.27
CA VAL A 247 -42.31 -25.67 13.16
C VAL A 247 -43.64 -25.20 12.55
N VAL A 248 -44.60 -26.11 12.39
CA VAL A 248 -45.96 -25.81 11.88
C VAL A 248 -46.79 -24.88 12.78
N SER A 249 -46.37 -24.66 14.03
CA SER A 249 -47.05 -23.81 15.04
C SER A 249 -46.28 -22.53 15.39
N ALA A 250 -45.03 -22.41 14.93
CA ALA A 250 -44.16 -21.28 15.21
C ALA A 250 -44.61 -20.03 14.44
N SER A 251 -44.44 -18.85 15.05
CA SER A 251 -44.70 -17.59 14.36
C SER A 251 -43.59 -17.30 13.34
N GLN A 252 -43.89 -16.44 12.36
CA GLN A 252 -42.89 -15.97 11.41
C GLN A 252 -41.68 -15.33 12.12
N TRP A 253 -41.92 -14.55 13.19
CA TRP A 253 -40.85 -13.95 13.98
C TRP A 253 -40.00 -14.99 14.72
N GLU A 254 -40.61 -16.01 15.31
CA GLU A 254 -39.89 -17.12 15.94
C GLU A 254 -39.01 -17.88 14.92
N LEU A 255 -39.54 -18.16 13.73
CA LEU A 255 -38.83 -18.88 12.66
C LEU A 255 -37.68 -18.09 12.03
N LEU A 256 -37.84 -16.78 11.85
CA LEU A 256 -36.78 -15.89 11.35
C LEU A 256 -35.66 -15.63 12.38
N ASN A 257 -35.83 -16.04 13.64
CA ASN A 257 -34.89 -15.80 14.73
C ASN A 257 -34.39 -17.09 15.41
N LEU A 258 -34.44 -18.23 14.70
CA LEU A 258 -33.78 -19.46 15.12
C LEU A 258 -32.25 -19.35 15.07
N GLU A 259 -31.55 -20.23 15.78
CA GLU A 259 -30.09 -20.32 15.70
C GLU A 259 -29.65 -20.95 14.38
N VAL A 260 -28.58 -20.42 13.76
CA VAL A 260 -27.99 -20.93 12.51
C VAL A 260 -27.77 -22.45 12.60
N GLU A 261 -27.14 -22.93 13.67
CA GLU A 261 -26.89 -24.36 13.87
C GLU A 261 -28.16 -25.22 14.00
N SER A 262 -29.29 -24.63 14.43
CA SER A 262 -30.57 -25.33 14.43
C SER A 262 -31.16 -25.41 13.03
N ILE A 263 -31.00 -24.36 12.21
CA ILE A 263 -31.46 -24.34 10.82
C ILE A 263 -30.67 -25.32 9.95
N LEU A 264 -29.33 -25.37 10.09
CA LEU A 264 -28.47 -26.27 9.32
C LEU A 264 -28.81 -27.76 9.53
N LYS A 265 -29.38 -28.12 10.69
CA LYS A 265 -29.79 -29.51 10.99
C LYS A 265 -31.17 -29.88 10.43
N MET A 266 -32.00 -28.90 10.08
CA MET A 266 -33.39 -29.15 9.67
C MET A 266 -33.55 -30.09 8.47
N PRO A 267 -32.77 -29.99 7.37
CA PRO A 267 -32.93 -30.88 6.22
C PRO A 267 -32.82 -32.35 6.65
N LEU A 268 -31.69 -32.72 7.26
CA LEU A 268 -31.41 -34.09 7.70
C LEU A 268 -32.39 -34.59 8.77
N GLU A 269 -32.74 -33.76 9.76
CA GLU A 269 -33.70 -34.15 10.81
C GLU A 269 -35.10 -34.39 10.23
N VAL A 270 -35.54 -33.58 9.26
CA VAL A 270 -36.85 -33.74 8.58
C VAL A 270 -36.84 -34.92 7.61
N GLU A 271 -35.77 -35.12 6.82
CA GLU A 271 -35.58 -36.29 5.95
C GLU A 271 -35.75 -37.60 6.73
N VAL A 272 -35.07 -37.71 7.87
CA VAL A 272 -35.15 -38.89 8.76
C VAL A 272 -36.56 -39.08 9.33
N MET A 273 -37.25 -38.01 9.75
CA MET A 273 -38.63 -38.08 10.24
C MET A 273 -39.65 -38.44 9.15
N ALA A 274 -39.50 -37.88 7.94
CA ALA A 274 -40.35 -38.17 6.79
C ALA A 274 -40.11 -39.57 6.20
N LYS A 275 -38.88 -40.09 6.38
CA LYS A 275 -38.31 -41.27 5.71
C LYS A 275 -38.14 -41.07 4.20
N LEU A 276 -37.59 -39.92 3.84
CA LEU A 276 -37.23 -39.56 2.46
C LEU A 276 -35.71 -39.65 2.27
N GLN A 277 -35.27 -39.90 1.04
CA GLN A 277 -33.89 -39.61 0.65
C GLN A 277 -33.68 -38.10 0.46
N HIS A 278 -32.45 -37.62 0.62
CA HIS A 278 -32.12 -36.20 0.46
C HIS A 278 -32.61 -35.61 -0.88
N GLN A 279 -32.39 -36.33 -1.98
CA GLN A 279 -32.87 -35.93 -3.31
C GLN A 279 -34.40 -35.74 -3.36
N GLU A 280 -35.16 -36.70 -2.81
CA GLU A 280 -36.63 -36.62 -2.75
C GLU A 280 -37.13 -35.45 -1.87
N PHE A 281 -36.38 -35.12 -0.82
CA PHE A 281 -36.70 -33.99 0.06
C PHE A 281 -36.41 -32.66 -0.64
N MET A 282 -35.27 -32.53 -1.33
CA MET A 282 -34.91 -31.31 -2.06
C MET A 282 -35.85 -31.06 -3.25
N GLU A 283 -36.24 -32.09 -4.01
CA GLU A 283 -37.29 -32.01 -5.06
C GLU A 283 -38.62 -31.44 -4.55
N ILE A 284 -38.99 -31.75 -3.30
CA ILE A 284 -40.16 -31.14 -2.66
C ILE A 284 -39.86 -29.68 -2.32
N MET A 285 -38.74 -29.43 -1.64
CA MET A 285 -38.34 -28.11 -1.13
C MET A 285 -38.11 -27.06 -2.23
N GLU A 286 -37.72 -27.44 -3.45
CA GLU A 286 -37.61 -26.53 -4.60
C GLU A 286 -38.90 -25.72 -4.86
N ASN A 287 -40.07 -26.23 -4.45
CA ASN A 287 -41.35 -25.51 -4.58
C ASN A 287 -41.58 -24.46 -3.48
N TYR A 288 -40.67 -24.35 -2.51
CA TYR A 288 -40.80 -23.59 -1.26
C TYR A 288 -39.55 -22.77 -0.87
N LEU A 289 -38.39 -23.01 -1.48
CA LEU A 289 -37.14 -22.30 -1.19
C LEU A 289 -37.04 -20.95 -1.92
N TYR A 290 -36.40 -19.98 -1.26
CA TYR A 290 -36.28 -18.59 -1.74
C TYR A 290 -35.57 -18.51 -3.10
N GLU A 291 -34.48 -19.25 -3.25
CA GLU A 291 -33.65 -19.33 -4.45
C GLU A 291 -34.38 -20.00 -5.62
N SER A 292 -35.25 -20.97 -5.34
CA SER A 292 -35.96 -21.76 -6.36
C SER A 292 -37.21 -21.07 -6.90
N ILE A 293 -38.07 -20.52 -6.01
CA ILE A 293 -39.29 -19.81 -6.43
C ILE A 293 -39.08 -18.31 -6.68
N GLY A 294 -37.93 -17.78 -6.28
CA GLY A 294 -37.53 -16.39 -6.47
C GLY A 294 -38.07 -15.43 -5.40
N ALA A 295 -37.32 -14.35 -5.19
CA ALA A 295 -37.54 -13.36 -4.16
C ALA A 295 -38.99 -12.82 -4.10
N LEU A 296 -39.56 -12.44 -5.25
CA LEU A 296 -40.90 -11.84 -5.34
C LEU A 296 -42.00 -12.80 -4.86
N GLU A 297 -41.99 -14.04 -5.35
CA GLU A 297 -43.01 -15.04 -5.03
C GLU A 297 -42.88 -15.53 -3.59
N PHE A 298 -41.65 -15.77 -3.11
CA PHE A 298 -41.38 -16.12 -1.71
C PHE A 298 -41.90 -15.03 -0.75
N THR A 299 -41.56 -13.77 -1.03
CA THR A 299 -42.01 -12.60 -0.26
C THR A 299 -43.54 -12.50 -0.23
N ARG A 300 -44.19 -12.75 -1.37
CA ARG A 300 -45.66 -12.75 -1.51
C ARG A 300 -46.33 -13.88 -0.72
N ARG A 301 -45.82 -15.12 -0.81
CA ARG A 301 -46.37 -16.29 -0.10
C ARG A 301 -46.28 -16.14 1.41
N HIS A 302 -45.12 -15.72 1.91
CA HIS A 302 -44.87 -15.55 3.33
C HIS A 302 -45.29 -14.17 3.87
N LYS A 303 -45.85 -13.28 3.04
CA LYS A 303 -46.31 -11.92 3.43
C LYS A 303 -45.23 -11.07 4.09
N LEU A 304 -43.99 -11.18 3.62
CA LEU A 304 -42.85 -10.42 4.15
C LEU A 304 -42.95 -8.96 3.68
N THR A 305 -43.53 -8.09 4.51
CA THR A 305 -43.77 -6.67 4.18
C THR A 305 -42.65 -5.72 4.60
N LYS A 306 -41.65 -6.22 5.34
CA LYS A 306 -40.53 -5.42 5.87
C LYS A 306 -39.23 -5.88 5.22
N THR A 307 -38.42 -4.91 4.76
CA THR A 307 -37.08 -5.17 4.23
C THR A 307 -36.18 -5.75 5.35
N PRO A 308 -35.52 -6.90 5.14
CA PRO A 308 -34.59 -7.47 6.12
C PRO A 308 -33.33 -6.61 6.26
N CYS A 309 -32.56 -6.79 7.34
CA CYS A 309 -31.31 -6.05 7.54
C CYS A 309 -30.06 -6.92 7.35
N VAL A 310 -29.08 -6.40 6.61
CA VAL A 310 -27.66 -6.76 6.68
C VAL A 310 -26.96 -5.57 7.34
N MET A 311 -26.33 -5.77 8.51
CA MET A 311 -25.71 -4.69 9.28
C MET A 311 -24.19 -4.67 9.05
N VAL A 312 -23.64 -3.51 8.72
CA VAL A 312 -22.23 -3.29 8.37
C VAL A 312 -21.70 -2.01 9.03
N PRO A 313 -20.39 -1.85 9.27
CA PRO A 313 -19.83 -0.55 9.62
C PRO A 313 -20.01 0.45 8.48
N ARG A 314 -20.07 1.75 8.78
CA ARG A 314 -20.24 2.80 7.75
C ARG A 314 -19.11 2.84 6.71
N THR A 315 -17.91 2.39 7.08
CA THR A 315 -16.70 2.26 6.24
C THR A 315 -16.53 0.86 5.60
N SER A 316 -17.56 0.01 5.66
CA SER A 316 -17.53 -1.31 5.02
C SER A 316 -17.30 -1.23 3.51
N HIS A 317 -16.61 -2.24 2.98
CA HIS A 317 -16.24 -2.31 1.58
C HIS A 317 -17.48 -2.36 0.65
N VAL A 318 -17.36 -1.72 -0.52
CA VAL A 318 -18.46 -1.56 -1.50
C VAL A 318 -19.06 -2.90 -1.97
N SER A 319 -18.36 -4.02 -1.77
CA SER A 319 -18.89 -5.38 -2.00
C SER A 319 -20.21 -5.64 -1.31
N PHE A 320 -20.48 -5.09 -0.11
CA PHE A 320 -21.76 -5.33 0.57
C PHE A 320 -22.92 -4.60 -0.10
N SER A 321 -22.69 -3.39 -0.64
CA SER A 321 -23.68 -2.70 -1.48
C SER A 321 -23.93 -3.44 -2.79
N LYS A 322 -22.89 -4.03 -3.40
CA LYS A 322 -23.04 -4.93 -4.56
C LYS A 322 -23.84 -6.20 -4.18
N ALA A 323 -23.53 -6.83 -3.05
CA ALA A 323 -24.18 -8.05 -2.57
C ALA A 323 -25.68 -7.88 -2.37
N VAL A 324 -26.12 -6.89 -1.59
CA VAL A 324 -27.57 -6.67 -1.38
C VAL A 324 -28.32 -6.32 -2.67
N THR A 325 -27.63 -5.71 -3.64
CA THR A 325 -28.19 -5.37 -4.95
C THR A 325 -28.33 -6.63 -5.82
N MET A 326 -27.26 -7.41 -5.98
CA MET A 326 -27.24 -8.64 -6.78
C MET A 326 -28.15 -9.74 -6.22
N LEU A 327 -28.30 -9.81 -4.90
CA LEU A 327 -29.13 -10.82 -4.22
C LEU A 327 -30.61 -10.44 -4.11
N GLY A 328 -31.03 -9.30 -4.69
CA GLY A 328 -32.42 -8.84 -4.71
C GLY A 328 -32.95 -8.32 -3.37
N LEU A 329 -32.07 -8.03 -2.40
CA LEU A 329 -32.46 -7.48 -1.10
C LEU A 329 -32.66 -5.95 -1.15
N GLY A 330 -32.02 -5.27 -2.10
CA GLY A 330 -32.08 -3.83 -2.29
C GLY A 330 -31.20 -3.04 -1.32
N ARG A 331 -30.87 -1.79 -1.68
CA ARG A 331 -29.93 -0.95 -0.93
C ARG A 331 -30.39 -0.68 0.51
N ASP A 332 -31.69 -0.52 0.72
CA ASP A 332 -32.28 -0.20 2.04
C ASP A 332 -32.17 -1.37 3.04
N SER A 333 -31.84 -2.58 2.58
CA SER A 333 -31.49 -3.69 3.47
C SER A 333 -30.11 -3.52 4.12
N LEU A 334 -29.22 -2.71 3.55
CA LEU A 334 -27.87 -2.49 4.07
C LEU A 334 -27.86 -1.37 5.12
N VAL A 335 -27.93 -1.76 6.39
CA VAL A 335 -27.98 -0.83 7.52
C VAL A 335 -26.56 -0.55 8.02
N THR A 336 -26.12 0.71 7.88
CA THR A 336 -24.80 1.14 8.34
C THR A 336 -24.81 1.55 9.81
N VAL A 337 -23.83 1.06 10.57
CA VAL A 337 -23.55 1.41 11.97
C VAL A 337 -22.48 2.51 12.04
N LYS A 338 -22.54 3.38 13.05
CA LYS A 338 -21.52 4.41 13.35
C LYS A 338 -20.12 3.83 13.56
N MET A 339 -19.12 4.69 13.38
CA MET A 339 -17.73 4.43 13.73
C MET A 339 -17.31 5.23 14.97
N ASP A 340 -16.37 4.68 15.74
CA ASP A 340 -15.66 5.33 16.84
C ASP A 340 -14.40 6.09 16.36
N GLU A 341 -13.63 6.66 17.31
CA GLU A 341 -12.41 7.43 17.02
C GLU A 341 -11.23 6.60 16.50
N ASP A 342 -11.25 5.28 16.70
CA ASP A 342 -10.27 4.32 16.16
C ASP A 342 -10.69 3.79 14.77
N ALA A 343 -11.79 4.31 14.20
CA ALA A 343 -12.42 3.87 12.96
C ALA A 343 -13.00 2.43 13.00
N ARG A 344 -13.47 1.99 14.17
CA ARG A 344 -14.14 0.70 14.41
C ARG A 344 -15.64 0.88 14.65
N MET A 345 -16.43 -0.18 14.47
CA MET A 345 -17.88 -0.17 14.67
C MET A 345 -18.28 0.20 16.12
N ASP A 346 -19.12 1.22 16.29
CA ASP A 346 -19.71 1.57 17.59
C ASP A 346 -20.79 0.57 18.01
N THR A 347 -20.48 -0.23 19.02
CA THR A 347 -21.38 -1.27 19.55
C THR A 347 -22.59 -0.70 20.30
N ASN A 348 -22.55 0.55 20.77
CA ASN A 348 -23.70 1.20 21.38
C ASN A 348 -24.73 1.62 20.33
N ASP A 349 -24.25 2.09 19.17
CA ASP A 349 -25.09 2.37 18.00
C ASP A 349 -25.68 1.08 17.45
N LEU A 350 -24.87 0.02 17.29
CA LEU A 350 -25.37 -1.31 16.92
C LEU A 350 -26.45 -1.81 17.89
N LYS A 351 -26.25 -1.69 19.20
CA LYS A 351 -27.25 -2.06 20.21
C LYS A 351 -28.55 -1.25 20.07
N THR A 352 -28.44 0.04 19.77
CA THR A 352 -29.60 0.92 19.54
C THR A 352 -30.38 0.47 18.30
N ILE A 353 -29.68 0.23 17.19
CA ILE A 353 -30.27 -0.25 15.93
C ILE A 353 -30.92 -1.64 16.12
N LEU A 354 -30.24 -2.60 16.77
CA LEU A 354 -30.80 -3.93 17.06
C LEU A 354 -32.07 -3.84 17.93
N THR A 355 -32.10 -2.93 18.90
CA THR A 355 -33.30 -2.67 19.73
C THR A 355 -34.46 -2.18 18.87
N GLU A 356 -34.20 -1.22 17.98
CA GLU A 356 -35.20 -0.69 17.04
C GLU A 356 -35.74 -1.81 16.12
N LYS A 357 -34.87 -2.62 15.51
CA LYS A 357 -35.28 -3.69 14.59
C LYS A 357 -36.01 -4.82 15.30
N MET A 358 -35.66 -5.13 16.55
CA MET A 358 -36.43 -6.08 17.37
C MET A 358 -37.84 -5.56 17.68
N GLN A 359 -37.97 -4.31 18.11
CA GLN A 359 -39.28 -3.70 18.42
C GLN A 359 -40.18 -3.57 17.17
N GLN A 360 -39.57 -3.34 16.01
CA GLN A 360 -40.27 -3.28 14.72
C GLN A 360 -40.48 -4.66 14.08
N GLU A 361 -40.09 -5.78 14.71
CA GLU A 361 -40.07 -7.12 14.12
C GLU A 361 -39.46 -7.15 12.70
N ILE A 362 -38.29 -6.52 12.52
CA ILE A 362 -37.50 -6.53 11.29
C ILE A 362 -36.39 -7.58 11.43
N PRO A 363 -36.35 -8.63 10.58
CA PRO A 363 -35.37 -9.70 10.71
C PRO A 363 -33.97 -9.21 10.29
N VAL A 364 -32.97 -9.55 11.10
CA VAL A 364 -31.55 -9.31 10.78
C VAL A 364 -30.97 -10.61 10.20
N ILE A 365 -30.51 -10.54 8.94
CA ILE A 365 -29.85 -11.66 8.23
C ILE A 365 -28.50 -11.92 8.89
N THR A 366 -27.62 -10.92 8.87
CA THR A 366 -26.29 -10.99 9.45
C THR A 366 -25.79 -9.63 9.92
N VAL A 367 -24.91 -9.64 10.93
CA VAL A 367 -24.05 -8.51 11.30
C VAL A 367 -22.64 -8.80 10.78
N VAL A 368 -21.98 -7.78 10.23
CA VAL A 368 -20.67 -7.89 9.58
C VAL A 368 -19.64 -7.03 10.31
N PRO A 369 -18.86 -7.59 11.25
CA PRO A 369 -17.61 -6.97 11.67
C PRO A 369 -16.58 -7.05 10.54
N VAL A 370 -15.87 -5.94 10.30
CA VAL A 370 -14.74 -5.88 9.39
C VAL A 370 -13.45 -6.05 10.19
N MET A 371 -12.68 -7.09 9.88
CA MET A 371 -11.40 -7.36 10.51
C MET A 371 -10.33 -6.73 9.61
N GLY A 372 -10.06 -5.44 9.83
CA GLY A 372 -9.15 -4.66 8.99
C GLY A 372 -9.89 -3.86 7.92
N THR A 373 -10.33 -2.64 8.25
CA THR A 373 -11.00 -1.72 7.32
C THR A 373 -10.12 -1.38 6.11
N THR A 374 -10.75 -1.04 4.99
CA THR A 374 -10.05 -0.81 3.71
C THR A 374 -9.18 0.46 3.71
N GLU A 375 -9.46 1.43 4.59
CA GLU A 375 -8.79 2.74 4.57
C GLU A 375 -7.87 2.99 5.78
N GLU A 376 -8.18 2.41 6.95
CA GLU A 376 -7.41 2.59 8.19
C GLU A 376 -6.91 1.27 8.79
N GLY A 377 -7.23 0.13 8.18
CA GLY A 377 -6.83 -1.18 8.70
C GLY A 377 -7.41 -1.50 10.08
N ALA A 378 -8.50 -0.84 10.49
CA ALA A 378 -9.09 -0.96 11.83
C ALA A 378 -9.80 -2.31 12.01
N VAL A 379 -9.74 -2.90 13.22
CA VAL A 379 -10.37 -4.20 13.50
C VAL A 379 -11.61 -4.00 14.37
N ASP A 380 -12.77 -4.44 13.89
CA ASP A 380 -14.04 -4.25 14.62
C ASP A 380 -14.12 -5.06 15.93
N PRO A 381 -14.92 -4.59 16.92
CA PRO A 381 -15.12 -5.23 18.22
C PRO A 381 -15.99 -6.49 18.16
N LEU A 382 -15.47 -7.54 17.51
CA LEU A 382 -16.15 -8.83 17.32
C LEU A 382 -16.61 -9.48 18.63
N THR A 383 -15.82 -9.44 19.71
CA THR A 383 -16.22 -10.04 20.99
C THR A 383 -17.45 -9.37 21.60
N GLU A 384 -17.54 -8.05 21.46
CA GLU A 384 -18.66 -7.24 21.91
C GLU A 384 -19.90 -7.47 21.03
N ILE A 385 -19.72 -7.61 19.72
CA ILE A 385 -20.79 -7.98 18.76
C ILE A 385 -21.36 -9.38 19.07
N LEU A 386 -20.51 -10.34 19.41
CA LEU A 386 -20.93 -11.68 19.84
C LEU A 386 -21.69 -11.63 21.18
N ALA A 387 -21.25 -10.81 22.14
CA ALA A 387 -21.98 -10.59 23.39
C ALA A 387 -23.37 -9.98 23.14
N LEU A 388 -23.49 -9.02 22.21
CA LEU A 388 -24.79 -8.48 21.78
C LEU A 388 -25.66 -9.56 21.10
N LYS A 389 -25.09 -10.43 20.26
CA LYS A 389 -25.82 -11.57 19.68
C LYS A 389 -26.46 -12.44 20.77
N ASP A 390 -25.72 -12.79 21.82
CA ASP A 390 -26.25 -13.58 22.93
C ASP A 390 -27.23 -12.79 23.83
N GLU A 391 -27.11 -11.47 23.94
CA GLU A 391 -28.07 -10.61 24.64
C GLU A 391 -29.43 -10.54 23.92
N PHE A 392 -29.40 -10.27 22.61
CA PHE A 392 -30.61 -10.14 21.77
C PHE A 392 -31.28 -11.50 21.51
N LYS A 393 -30.50 -12.57 21.37
CA LYS A 393 -31.02 -13.94 21.19
C LYS A 393 -31.97 -14.37 22.30
N LYS A 394 -31.64 -14.02 23.55
CA LYS A 394 -32.49 -14.26 24.74
C LYS A 394 -33.78 -13.43 24.73
N GLN A 395 -33.78 -12.30 24.02
CA GLN A 395 -34.94 -11.41 23.88
C GLN A 395 -35.80 -11.74 22.65
N GLY A 396 -35.30 -12.58 21.74
CA GLY A 396 -36.04 -13.07 20.57
C GLY A 396 -35.61 -12.50 19.22
N LEU A 397 -34.49 -11.77 19.16
CA LEU A 397 -33.83 -11.37 17.90
C LEU A 397 -32.52 -12.15 17.74
N ASN A 398 -32.31 -12.83 16.62
CA ASN A 398 -31.05 -13.55 16.35
C ASN A 398 -30.58 -13.39 14.90
N PHE A 399 -29.26 -13.35 14.69
CA PHE A 399 -28.62 -13.04 13.42
C PHE A 399 -27.38 -13.89 13.14
N GLY A 400 -27.03 -14.06 11.87
CA GLY A 400 -25.73 -14.58 11.46
C GLY A 400 -24.60 -13.59 11.81
N VAL A 401 -23.37 -14.08 11.90
CA VAL A 401 -22.18 -13.22 11.94
C VAL A 401 -21.25 -13.63 10.82
N HIS A 402 -20.99 -12.71 9.90
CA HIS A 402 -20.03 -12.88 8.82
C HIS A 402 -18.89 -11.90 9.03
N ALA A 403 -17.67 -12.35 9.26
CA ALA A 403 -16.55 -11.42 9.36
C ALA A 403 -15.91 -11.16 7.99
N ASP A 404 -15.80 -9.89 7.62
CA ASP A 404 -14.97 -9.50 6.47
C ASP A 404 -13.51 -9.45 6.93
N GLY A 405 -12.85 -10.60 6.87
CA GLY A 405 -11.42 -10.76 7.10
C GLY A 405 -10.60 -10.69 5.83
N ALA A 406 -11.10 -10.09 4.73
CA ALA A 406 -10.39 -10.05 3.46
C ALA A 406 -8.96 -9.51 3.63
N TRP A 407 -8.79 -8.49 4.47
CA TRP A 407 -7.49 -7.97 4.87
C TRP A 407 -6.95 -8.62 6.15
N GLY A 408 -7.71 -8.62 7.25
CA GLY A 408 -7.22 -9.04 8.57
C GLY A 408 -7.12 -10.54 8.83
N GLY A 409 -7.60 -11.41 7.92
CA GLY A 409 -7.65 -12.85 8.16
C GLY A 409 -6.28 -13.51 8.37
N TYR A 410 -5.29 -13.20 7.51
CA TYR A 410 -3.94 -13.78 7.62
C TYR A 410 -3.21 -13.37 8.91
N PHE A 411 -3.59 -12.27 9.58
CA PHE A 411 -3.01 -11.88 10.86
C PHE A 411 -3.31 -12.90 11.97
N CYS A 412 -4.28 -13.81 11.78
CA CYS A 412 -4.45 -14.97 12.67
C CYS A 412 -3.21 -15.87 12.73
N SER A 413 -2.41 -15.94 11.66
CA SER A 413 -1.15 -16.72 11.63
C SER A 413 -0.14 -16.26 12.70
N MET A 414 -0.12 -14.96 13.04
CA MET A 414 0.70 -14.39 14.13
C MET A 414 0.38 -14.98 15.51
N MET A 415 -0.78 -15.65 15.66
CA MET A 415 -1.24 -16.27 16.90
C MET A 415 -1.25 -17.81 16.85
N ARG A 416 -0.76 -18.44 15.77
CA ARG A 416 -0.72 -19.91 15.66
C ARG A 416 0.69 -20.43 15.87
N ASP A 417 0.81 -21.45 16.70
CA ASP A 417 2.05 -22.21 16.86
C ASP A 417 2.35 -23.06 15.62
N PRO A 418 3.63 -23.31 15.30
CA PRO A 418 4.00 -24.26 14.26
C PRO A 418 3.58 -25.69 14.65
N PRO A 419 3.22 -26.55 13.68
CA PRO A 419 2.80 -27.91 13.96
C PRO A 419 3.94 -28.73 14.60
N HIS A 420 3.61 -29.50 15.65
CA HIS A 420 4.54 -30.35 16.40
C HIS A 420 5.13 -31.50 15.55
N SER A 421 6.08 -31.19 14.68
CA SER A 421 6.87 -32.14 13.89
C SER A 421 8.17 -31.57 13.30
N SER A 422 8.38 -30.25 13.37
CA SER A 422 9.68 -29.65 13.04
C SER A 422 10.66 -29.83 14.20
N ASP A 423 11.36 -30.97 14.22
CA ASP A 423 12.73 -31.05 14.76
C ASP A 423 13.66 -30.24 13.83
N SER A 424 13.38 -28.94 13.69
CA SER A 424 14.34 -27.98 13.16
C SER A 424 15.41 -27.81 14.25
N PRO A 425 16.68 -28.21 14.01
CA PRO A 425 17.76 -27.94 14.96
C PRO A 425 17.84 -26.43 15.21
N ASP A 426 18.31 -26.01 16.39
CA ASP A 426 18.43 -24.60 16.79
C ASP A 426 19.02 -23.77 15.64
N THR A 427 18.15 -23.10 14.88
CA THR A 427 18.56 -22.36 13.68
C THR A 427 19.22 -21.09 14.14
N GLU A 428 20.55 -21.11 14.14
CA GLU A 428 21.36 -19.92 14.34
C GLU A 428 20.97 -18.82 13.34
N GLN A 429 21.06 -17.59 13.81
CA GLN A 429 20.54 -16.38 13.18
C GLN A 429 21.74 -15.54 12.56
N GLU A 430 21.65 -14.70 11.49
CA GLU A 430 22.71 -13.70 10.98
C GLU A 430 22.27 -12.20 10.51
N GLY A 431 22.11 -11.16 11.38
CA GLY A 431 21.45 -9.79 11.14
C GLY A 431 20.21 -9.36 12.04
N PHE A 432 19.26 -8.41 11.74
CA PHE A 432 18.00 -8.18 12.56
C PHE A 432 16.83 -7.27 12.03
N VAL A 433 15.56 -7.76 12.06
CA VAL A 433 14.30 -6.95 12.15
C VAL A 433 13.42 -7.46 13.33
N PRO A 434 12.80 -6.60 14.15
CA PRO A 434 11.96 -7.01 15.29
C PRO A 434 10.65 -7.68 14.87
N GLU A 435 10.22 -8.65 15.67
CA GLU A 435 8.84 -9.13 15.64
C GLU A 435 7.95 -8.17 16.42
N MET A 436 6.92 -7.60 15.79
CA MET A 436 5.87 -6.87 16.51
C MET A 436 4.61 -7.72 16.62
N TYR A 437 4.25 -8.09 17.85
CA TYR A 437 2.99 -8.76 18.12
C TYR A 437 1.81 -7.81 17.94
N LEU A 438 0.66 -8.39 17.56
CA LEU A 438 -0.62 -7.69 17.53
C LEU A 438 -0.93 -7.03 18.89
N SER A 439 -1.62 -5.89 18.87
CA SER A 439 -2.06 -5.22 20.09
C SER A 439 -2.98 -6.10 20.93
N THR A 440 -3.04 -5.86 22.23
CA THR A 440 -3.86 -6.67 23.15
C THR A 440 -5.34 -6.66 22.75
N TYR A 441 -5.81 -5.53 22.18
CA TYR A 441 -7.12 -5.42 21.56
C TYR A 441 -7.27 -6.32 20.32
N VAL A 442 -6.36 -6.24 19.34
CA VAL A 442 -6.51 -6.98 18.07
C VAL A 442 -6.40 -8.49 18.28
N GLN A 443 -5.53 -8.96 19.18
CA GLN A 443 -5.45 -10.38 19.55
C GLN A 443 -6.79 -10.93 20.06
N LYS A 444 -7.48 -10.16 20.93
CA LYS A 444 -8.79 -10.51 21.46
C LYS A 444 -9.84 -10.65 20.36
N GLN A 445 -9.87 -9.70 19.41
CA GLN A 445 -10.88 -9.70 18.34
C GLN A 445 -10.61 -10.79 17.29
N LEU A 446 -9.37 -10.95 16.82
CA LEU A 446 -9.03 -12.01 15.85
C LEU A 446 -9.24 -13.42 16.44
N SER A 447 -8.97 -13.61 17.75
CA SER A 447 -9.21 -14.91 18.42
C SER A 447 -10.69 -15.32 18.43
N ALA A 448 -11.60 -14.38 18.28
CA ALA A 448 -13.04 -14.63 18.26
C ALA A 448 -13.60 -15.05 16.88
N LEU A 449 -12.78 -15.05 15.82
CA LEU A 449 -13.22 -15.39 14.45
C LEU A 449 -13.73 -16.83 14.31
N GLN A 450 -13.26 -17.73 15.19
CA GLN A 450 -13.80 -19.08 15.34
C GLN A 450 -15.32 -19.14 15.63
N TYR A 451 -15.92 -18.04 16.14
CA TYR A 451 -17.35 -17.94 16.45
C TYR A 451 -18.18 -17.26 15.35
N CYS A 452 -17.56 -16.77 14.28
CA CYS A 452 -18.29 -16.32 13.10
C CYS A 452 -18.92 -17.51 12.37
N ASP A 453 -20.05 -17.31 11.70
CA ASP A 453 -20.71 -18.35 10.90
C ASP A 453 -19.97 -18.52 9.55
N THR A 454 -19.49 -17.41 8.97
CA THR A 454 -18.55 -17.38 7.83
C THR A 454 -17.47 -16.29 7.98
N VAL A 455 -16.35 -16.47 7.29
CA VAL A 455 -15.25 -15.49 7.17
C VAL A 455 -14.83 -15.36 5.70
N THR A 456 -14.70 -14.13 5.19
CA THR A 456 -13.97 -13.85 3.94
C THR A 456 -12.49 -13.66 4.24
N ILE A 457 -11.58 -14.12 3.38
CA ILE A 457 -10.13 -13.91 3.51
C ILE A 457 -9.46 -13.88 2.13
N ASP A 458 -8.53 -12.96 1.87
CA ASP A 458 -7.88 -12.83 0.55
C ASP A 458 -6.38 -13.21 0.59
N PRO A 459 -6.00 -14.40 0.07
CA PRO A 459 -4.60 -14.71 -0.25
C PRO A 459 -3.89 -13.65 -1.10
N HIS A 460 -4.58 -12.99 -2.05
CA HIS A 460 -4.03 -11.90 -2.88
C HIS A 460 -3.90 -10.53 -2.18
N LYS A 461 -4.03 -10.48 -0.84
CA LYS A 461 -3.76 -9.31 -0.02
C LYS A 461 -2.65 -9.63 0.99
N SER A 462 -3.01 -9.85 2.25
CA SER A 462 -2.10 -10.16 3.36
C SER A 462 -1.52 -11.59 3.32
N GLY A 463 -1.94 -12.40 2.34
CA GLY A 463 -1.29 -13.67 1.98
C GLY A 463 -0.22 -13.56 0.89
N PHE A 464 0.08 -12.35 0.39
CA PHE A 464 1.15 -12.05 -0.58
C PHE A 464 1.13 -12.94 -1.85
N CYS A 465 -0.03 -13.48 -2.24
CA CYS A 465 -0.18 -14.29 -3.45
C CYS A 465 -0.55 -13.38 -4.65
N PRO A 466 -0.23 -13.77 -5.90
CA PRO A 466 -0.69 -13.04 -7.07
C PRO A 466 -2.21 -13.12 -7.22
N TYR A 467 -2.80 -12.08 -7.82
CA TYR A 467 -4.20 -12.08 -8.25
C TYR A 467 -4.43 -13.12 -9.37
N PRO A 468 -5.62 -13.75 -9.47
CA PRO A 468 -6.75 -13.69 -8.52
C PRO A 468 -6.68 -14.81 -7.47
N ALA A 469 -6.83 -14.46 -6.19
CA ALA A 469 -6.98 -15.41 -5.09
C ALA A 469 -7.70 -14.76 -3.88
N GLY A 470 -9.04 -14.86 -3.86
CA GLY A 470 -9.85 -14.68 -2.65
C GLY A 470 -10.30 -16.03 -2.07
N ALA A 471 -10.94 -16.02 -0.91
CA ALA A 471 -11.50 -17.22 -0.29
C ALA A 471 -12.68 -16.90 0.64
N ILE A 472 -13.53 -17.90 0.84
CA ILE A 472 -14.57 -17.93 1.88
C ILE A 472 -14.36 -19.18 2.75
N CYS A 473 -14.56 -19.02 4.05
CA CYS A 473 -14.49 -20.08 5.06
C CYS A 473 -15.83 -20.16 5.81
N TYR A 474 -16.43 -21.35 5.86
CA TYR A 474 -17.64 -21.66 6.62
C TYR A 474 -17.25 -22.40 7.91
N ARG A 475 -17.74 -21.94 9.06
CA ARG A 475 -17.55 -22.66 10.35
C ARG A 475 -18.16 -24.06 10.30
N ASP A 476 -19.30 -24.17 9.63
CA ASP A 476 -20.03 -25.41 9.44
C ASP A 476 -20.29 -25.61 7.94
N LYS A 477 -19.68 -26.65 7.38
CA LYS A 477 -19.76 -26.99 5.95
C LYS A 477 -21.19 -27.24 5.46
N VAL A 478 -22.15 -27.54 6.34
CA VAL A 478 -23.56 -27.70 5.97
C VAL A 478 -24.16 -26.37 5.52
N MET A 479 -23.63 -25.22 5.94
CA MET A 479 -24.10 -23.91 5.47
C MET A 479 -23.91 -23.70 3.96
N ASN A 480 -22.93 -24.36 3.36
CA ASN A 480 -22.66 -24.28 1.93
C ASN A 480 -23.70 -25.01 1.07
N SER A 481 -24.35 -26.08 1.58
CA SER A 481 -25.38 -26.80 0.80
C SER A 481 -26.65 -25.97 0.55
N PHE A 482 -26.83 -24.85 1.26
CA PHE A 482 -27.91 -23.88 1.03
C PHE A 482 -27.67 -22.98 -0.20
N LEU A 483 -26.55 -23.18 -0.92
CA LEU A 483 -26.22 -22.50 -2.18
C LEU A 483 -26.43 -23.36 -3.42
N GLN A 484 -26.57 -24.68 -3.26
CA GLN A 484 -26.57 -25.63 -4.37
C GLN A 484 -27.84 -25.49 -5.22
N ALA A 485 -27.69 -24.96 -6.44
CA ALA A 485 -28.70 -25.04 -7.48
C ALA A 485 -28.56 -26.39 -8.19
N GLY A 486 -29.58 -27.25 -8.09
CA GLY A 486 -29.51 -28.66 -8.49
C GLY A 486 -29.18 -28.91 -9.97
N ALA A 487 -27.90 -29.09 -10.28
CA ALA A 487 -27.46 -29.71 -11.52
C ALA A 487 -27.22 -31.21 -11.27
N GLY A 488 -28.11 -32.07 -11.75
CA GLY A 488 -28.02 -33.54 -11.63
C GLY A 488 -26.92 -34.19 -12.46
N VAL A 489 -25.73 -33.57 -12.55
CA VAL A 489 -24.59 -34.06 -13.33
C VAL A 489 -23.71 -34.94 -12.46
N ALA A 490 -23.70 -36.24 -12.76
CA ALA A 490 -22.88 -37.21 -12.05
C ALA A 490 -21.42 -37.15 -12.55
N TYR A 491 -20.57 -36.37 -11.87
CA TYR A 491 -19.13 -36.32 -12.15
C TYR A 491 -18.39 -37.54 -11.57
N LEU A 492 -17.45 -38.09 -12.33
CA LEU A 492 -16.90 -39.45 -12.11
C LEU A 492 -15.71 -39.55 -11.14
N HIS A 493 -15.36 -38.47 -10.41
CA HIS A 493 -14.14 -38.47 -9.60
C HIS A 493 -14.22 -37.70 -8.26
N GLY A 494 -14.42 -38.43 -7.17
CA GLY A 494 -14.33 -37.91 -5.79
C GLY A 494 -15.66 -37.65 -5.10
N LYS A 495 -15.61 -37.23 -3.83
CA LYS A 495 -16.80 -36.95 -2.98
C LYS A 495 -17.20 -35.47 -2.92
N ARG A 496 -16.52 -34.58 -3.64
CA ARG A 496 -16.80 -33.14 -3.68
C ARG A 496 -16.48 -32.58 -5.06
N THR A 497 -17.43 -31.88 -5.66
CA THR A 497 -17.23 -30.91 -6.75
C THR A 497 -17.12 -29.51 -6.17
N LEU A 498 -16.36 -28.61 -6.81
CA LEU A 498 -16.21 -27.21 -6.40
C LEU A 498 -16.85 -26.21 -7.37
N GLY A 499 -17.51 -26.69 -8.43
CA GLY A 499 -18.37 -25.87 -9.31
C GLY A 499 -19.75 -25.57 -8.72
N ASP A 500 -20.21 -26.36 -7.76
CA ASP A 500 -21.56 -26.26 -7.17
C ASP A 500 -21.56 -25.60 -5.77
N VAL A 501 -20.38 -25.20 -5.26
CA VAL A 501 -20.21 -24.70 -3.89
C VAL A 501 -20.25 -23.17 -3.77
N GLY A 502 -20.43 -22.43 -4.86
CA GLY A 502 -20.34 -20.97 -4.80
C GLY A 502 -20.88 -20.25 -6.02
N ILE A 503 -20.55 -18.96 -6.14
CA ILE A 503 -21.02 -18.09 -7.24
C ILE A 503 -20.33 -18.42 -8.58
N GLU A 504 -19.11 -18.94 -8.54
CA GLU A 504 -18.25 -19.12 -9.72
C GLU A 504 -18.28 -20.55 -10.24
N GLY A 505 -18.44 -20.69 -11.57
CA GLY A 505 -18.27 -21.96 -12.27
C GLY A 505 -16.80 -22.25 -12.58
N SER A 506 -16.37 -21.99 -13.82
CA SER A 506 -14.99 -22.25 -14.26
C SER A 506 -13.97 -21.38 -13.52
N LYS A 507 -12.94 -22.03 -12.94
CA LYS A 507 -11.97 -21.39 -12.03
C LYS A 507 -10.58 -22.04 -12.13
N PRO A 508 -9.49 -21.25 -12.10
CA PRO A 508 -8.16 -21.73 -12.46
C PRO A 508 -7.52 -22.57 -11.35
N GLY A 509 -7.22 -23.85 -11.65
CA GLY A 509 -6.43 -24.71 -10.77
C GLY A 509 -5.01 -24.18 -10.49
N ALA A 510 -4.52 -23.25 -11.31
CA ALA A 510 -3.25 -22.55 -11.09
C ALA A 510 -3.26 -21.65 -9.84
N ALA A 511 -4.38 -20.95 -9.56
CA ALA A 511 -4.51 -20.15 -8.34
C ALA A 511 -4.47 -21.05 -7.09
N ALA A 512 -5.17 -22.18 -7.13
CA ALA A 512 -5.13 -23.18 -6.06
C ALA A 512 -3.73 -23.76 -5.84
N ALA A 513 -2.98 -24.05 -6.92
CA ALA A 513 -1.61 -24.54 -6.81
C ALA A 513 -0.64 -23.48 -6.25
N GLY A 514 -0.79 -22.20 -6.62
CA GLY A 514 -0.01 -21.09 -6.07
C GLY A 514 -0.22 -20.93 -4.57
N VAL A 515 -1.47 -20.75 -4.13
CA VAL A 515 -1.79 -20.58 -2.70
C VAL A 515 -1.40 -21.82 -1.88
N MET A 516 -1.61 -23.03 -2.41
CA MET A 516 -1.19 -24.27 -1.76
C MET A 516 0.33 -24.32 -1.55
N LEU A 517 1.13 -23.98 -2.58
CA LEU A 517 2.58 -24.02 -2.47
C LEU A 517 3.09 -22.96 -1.48
N ALA A 518 2.49 -21.76 -1.49
CA ALA A 518 2.79 -20.72 -0.51
C ALA A 518 2.46 -21.15 0.92
N ASN A 519 1.26 -21.68 1.17
CA ASN A 519 0.86 -22.19 2.49
C ASN A 519 1.83 -23.27 3.02
N ARG A 520 2.31 -24.17 2.15
CA ARG A 520 3.24 -25.24 2.54
C ARG A 520 4.69 -24.78 2.76
N VAL A 521 5.16 -23.79 1.99
CA VAL A 521 6.55 -23.30 2.09
C VAL A 521 6.71 -22.28 3.21
N ILE A 522 5.74 -21.38 3.35
CA ILE A 522 5.78 -20.27 4.32
C ILE A 522 5.17 -20.71 5.65
N GLY A 523 4.02 -21.41 5.64
CA GLY A 523 3.31 -21.86 6.84
C GLY A 523 2.37 -20.82 7.44
N LEU A 524 1.13 -21.22 7.75
CA LEU A 524 0.08 -20.36 8.32
C LEU A 524 0.22 -20.20 9.86
N HIS A 525 1.44 -19.89 10.32
CA HIS A 525 1.81 -19.81 11.74
C HIS A 525 2.83 -18.70 12.01
N LYS A 526 3.14 -18.48 13.29
CA LYS A 526 4.02 -17.39 13.76
C LYS A 526 5.41 -17.40 13.13
N ASN A 527 6.00 -18.59 12.90
CA ASN A 527 7.31 -18.73 12.21
C ASN A 527 7.23 -18.56 10.68
N GLY A 528 6.05 -18.23 10.13
CA GLY A 528 5.73 -18.26 8.70
C GLY A 528 5.10 -16.95 8.24
N TYR A 529 3.86 -17.00 7.75
CA TYR A 529 3.09 -15.80 7.43
C TYR A 529 2.97 -14.83 8.62
N GLY A 530 2.93 -15.37 9.84
CA GLY A 530 2.93 -14.55 11.05
C GLY A 530 4.20 -13.71 11.19
N ARG A 531 5.35 -14.25 10.77
CA ARG A 531 6.64 -13.56 10.79
C ARG A 531 6.67 -12.43 9.77
N ILE A 532 6.20 -12.68 8.54
CA ILE A 532 6.07 -11.65 7.50
C ILE A 532 5.24 -10.47 8.05
N LEU A 533 4.04 -10.76 8.53
CA LEU A 533 3.10 -9.74 9.02
C LEU A 533 3.58 -9.04 10.29
N ALA A 534 4.38 -9.69 11.13
CA ALA A 534 4.96 -9.09 12.32
C ALA A 534 6.11 -8.11 12.02
N GLU A 535 6.95 -8.39 11.01
CA GLU A 535 7.96 -7.44 10.53
C GLU A 535 7.29 -6.26 9.83
N CYS A 536 6.30 -6.49 8.95
CA CYS A 536 5.47 -5.44 8.38
C CYS A 536 4.76 -4.60 9.46
N MET A 537 4.26 -5.24 10.52
CA MET A 537 3.62 -4.56 11.65
C MET A 537 4.62 -3.66 12.36
N PHE A 538 5.83 -4.14 12.62
CA PHE A 538 6.89 -3.32 13.19
C PHE A 538 7.17 -2.08 12.33
N THR A 539 7.37 -2.25 11.01
CA THR A 539 7.46 -1.12 10.05
C THR A 539 6.30 -0.15 10.21
N SER A 540 5.06 -0.65 10.21
CA SER A 540 3.83 0.15 10.37
C SER A 540 3.80 0.98 11.67
N LYS A 541 4.27 0.42 12.80
CA LYS A 541 4.36 1.15 14.07
C LYS A 541 5.41 2.26 14.02
N ILE A 542 6.59 1.99 13.48
CA ILE A 542 7.67 2.99 13.35
C ILE A 542 7.26 4.12 12.40
N VAL A 543 6.63 3.79 11.26
CA VAL A 543 6.05 4.74 10.30
C VAL A 543 4.97 5.62 10.95
N TYR A 544 4.09 5.05 11.78
CA TYR A 544 3.13 5.83 12.56
C TYR A 544 3.82 6.79 13.54
N CYS A 545 4.82 6.31 14.30
CA CYS A 545 5.62 7.11 15.22
C CYS A 545 6.34 8.27 14.52
N LEU A 546 6.80 8.04 13.29
CA LEU A 546 7.36 9.09 12.43
C LEU A 546 6.30 10.14 12.10
N TRP A 547 5.13 9.76 11.57
CA TRP A 547 4.08 10.72 11.18
C TRP A 547 3.58 11.60 12.32
N VAL A 548 3.39 11.06 13.53
CA VAL A 548 2.95 11.86 14.70
C VAL A 548 4.02 12.83 15.22
N THR A 549 5.29 12.70 14.81
CA THR A 549 6.39 13.55 15.29
C THR A 549 7.12 14.34 14.18
N LEU A 550 6.83 14.07 12.90
CA LEU A 550 7.49 14.66 11.73
C LEU A 550 7.35 16.18 11.67
N ALA A 551 6.22 16.72 12.10
CA ALA A 551 6.02 18.16 12.25
C ALA A 551 6.83 18.69 13.46
N LYS A 552 7.71 19.66 13.19
CA LYS A 552 8.50 20.38 14.18
C LYS A 552 7.70 21.52 14.85
N GLU A 553 8.30 22.16 15.85
CA GLU A 553 7.68 23.29 16.56
C GLU A 553 7.58 24.56 15.70
N ASP A 554 8.58 24.77 14.84
CA ASP A 554 8.75 25.89 13.89
C ASP A 554 7.99 25.70 12.55
N ASP A 555 7.80 24.45 12.10
CA ASP A 555 7.02 24.11 10.88
C ASP A 555 5.71 24.91 10.76
N ASN A 556 5.34 25.41 9.57
CA ASN A 556 4.08 26.14 9.39
C ASN A 556 2.83 25.23 9.41
N PHE A 557 2.99 23.91 9.54
CA PHE A 557 1.94 22.91 9.47
C PHE A 557 1.87 22.02 10.73
N VAL A 558 0.79 21.24 10.82
CA VAL A 558 0.58 20.16 11.78
C VAL A 558 0.18 18.89 11.05
N ILE A 559 0.57 17.75 11.60
CA ILE A 559 0.14 16.43 11.15
C ILE A 559 -0.71 15.81 12.25
N GLN A 560 -1.83 15.19 11.87
CA GLN A 560 -2.68 14.43 12.78
C GLN A 560 -3.05 13.09 12.16
N THR A 561 -2.79 12.01 12.88
CA THR A 561 -3.17 10.65 12.46
C THR A 561 -4.68 10.43 12.62
N THR A 562 -5.26 9.62 11.74
CA THR A 562 -6.69 9.29 11.79
C THR A 562 -7.03 8.56 13.09
N LYS A 563 -6.19 7.57 13.46
CA LYS A 563 -6.20 6.91 14.77
C LYS A 563 -5.40 7.73 15.81
N PRO A 564 -5.97 8.06 16.98
CA PRO A 564 -5.26 8.80 18.04
C PRO A 564 -4.09 8.01 18.64
N LEU A 565 -3.24 8.73 19.39
CA LEU A 565 -2.27 8.11 20.29
C LEU A 565 -2.98 7.28 21.37
N PRO A 566 -2.40 6.15 21.81
CA PRO A 566 -3.02 5.25 22.76
C PRO A 566 -3.12 5.86 24.17
N LYS A 567 -4.02 5.32 24.99
CA LYS A 567 -4.05 5.59 26.43
C LYS A 567 -3.02 4.69 27.13
N PHE A 568 -1.76 5.13 27.16
CA PHE A 568 -0.64 4.38 27.73
C PHE A 568 -0.12 5.03 29.03
N LYS A 569 -0.01 4.26 30.11
CA LYS A 569 0.51 4.67 31.45
C LYS A 569 -0.02 6.02 31.98
N ASN A 570 -1.21 6.45 31.56
CA ASN A 570 -1.81 7.78 31.79
C ASN A 570 -0.97 8.97 31.29
N TRP A 571 -0.04 8.77 30.35
CA TRP A 571 0.78 9.81 29.74
C TRP A 571 -0.08 10.76 28.88
N SER A 572 0.19 12.06 29.03
CA SER A 572 -0.33 13.10 28.13
C SER A 572 0.29 12.98 26.73
N GLU A 573 -0.38 13.55 25.73
CA GLU A 573 0.11 13.58 24.35
C GLU A 573 1.55 14.16 24.22
N PRO A 574 1.91 15.29 24.87
CA PRO A 574 3.29 15.79 24.85
C PRO A 574 4.34 14.84 25.48
N GLU A 575 3.96 14.05 26.49
CA GLU A 575 4.85 13.04 27.08
C GLU A 575 5.07 11.86 26.12
N GLN A 576 4.00 11.41 25.44
CA GLN A 576 4.10 10.36 24.40
C GLN A 576 4.95 10.82 23.22
N LEU A 577 4.74 12.03 22.71
CA LEU A 577 5.53 12.59 21.61
C LEU A 577 7.02 12.75 21.98
N ARG A 578 7.32 13.10 23.24
CA ARG A 578 8.70 13.12 23.76
C ARG A 578 9.30 11.72 23.81
N PHE A 579 8.57 10.75 24.36
CA PHE A 579 9.00 9.35 24.43
C PHE A 579 9.34 8.79 23.04
N ILE A 580 8.49 9.04 22.04
CA ILE A 580 8.74 8.64 20.64
C ILE A 580 10.03 9.26 20.10
N ARG A 581 10.22 10.58 20.25
CA ARG A 581 11.42 11.29 19.75
C ARG A 581 12.71 10.89 20.47
N GLU A 582 12.66 10.65 21.78
CA GLU A 582 13.86 10.38 22.59
C GLU A 582 14.26 8.90 22.61
N ARG A 583 13.29 7.98 22.56
CA ARG A 583 13.52 6.53 22.74
C ARG A 583 13.19 5.64 21.54
N ILE A 584 12.39 6.10 20.58
CA ILE A 584 11.99 5.27 19.41
C ILE A 584 12.72 5.72 18.15
N LEU A 585 12.54 6.98 17.73
CA LEU A 585 13.13 7.46 16.48
C LEU A 585 14.65 7.67 16.62
N GLY A 586 15.38 7.41 15.54
CA GLY A 586 16.85 7.44 15.53
C GLY A 586 17.52 6.34 16.36
N LYS A 587 16.82 5.26 16.73
CA LYS A 587 17.41 4.04 17.31
C LYS A 587 17.40 2.91 16.29
N SER A 588 18.46 2.10 16.30
CA SER A 588 18.49 0.87 15.52
C SER A 588 17.53 -0.18 16.11
N ASN A 589 17.12 -1.12 15.27
CA ASN A 589 16.20 -2.20 15.62
C ASN A 589 16.61 -2.97 16.89
N GLU A 590 17.90 -3.27 17.02
CA GLU A 590 18.49 -4.04 18.12
C GLU A 590 18.32 -3.30 19.46
N ARG A 591 18.48 -1.97 19.45
CA ARG A 591 18.30 -1.13 20.63
C ARG A 591 16.83 -1.01 21.04
N LEU A 592 15.91 -1.01 20.08
CA LEU A 592 14.47 -0.94 20.35
C LEU A 592 13.97 -2.20 21.05
N VAL A 593 14.44 -3.39 20.65
CA VAL A 593 13.98 -4.67 21.25
C VAL A 593 14.58 -4.94 22.63
N GLN A 594 15.75 -4.36 22.94
CA GLN A 594 16.32 -4.38 24.29
C GLN A 594 15.56 -3.48 25.28
N ASP A 595 14.63 -2.65 24.81
CA ASP A 595 13.90 -1.66 25.59
C ASP A 595 12.44 -2.10 25.81
N GLU A 596 12.21 -2.86 26.89
CA GLU A 596 10.90 -3.47 27.20
C GLU A 596 9.74 -2.45 27.20
N GLU A 597 9.97 -1.24 27.72
CA GLU A 597 8.94 -0.18 27.75
C GLU A 597 8.63 0.37 26.35
N VAL A 598 9.63 0.46 25.48
CA VAL A 598 9.42 0.82 24.07
C VAL A 598 8.63 -0.27 23.34
N MET A 599 8.92 -1.55 23.59
CA MET A 599 8.19 -2.66 22.98
C MET A 599 6.75 -2.78 23.50
N GLU A 600 6.51 -2.53 24.80
CA GLU A 600 5.16 -2.37 25.38
C GLU A 600 4.38 -1.24 24.69
N TYR A 601 5.03 -0.10 24.45
CA TYR A 601 4.40 1.05 23.80
C TYR A 601 4.11 0.80 22.32
N LEU A 602 5.09 0.27 21.57
CA LEU A 602 4.97 -0.02 20.14
C LEU A 602 3.86 -1.05 19.84
N LYS A 603 3.63 -2.00 20.75
CA LYS A 603 2.52 -2.96 20.65
C LYS A 603 1.14 -2.28 20.60
N GLU A 604 0.94 -1.21 21.35
CA GLU A 604 -0.38 -0.57 21.53
C GLU A 604 -0.54 0.74 20.73
N VAL A 605 0.54 1.44 20.36
CA VAL A 605 0.51 2.65 19.52
C VAL A 605 0.11 2.32 18.07
N GLY A 606 -0.35 3.32 17.31
CA GLY A 606 -0.53 3.18 15.87
C GLY A 606 -1.67 2.26 15.42
N PRO A 607 -1.74 1.93 14.12
CA PRO A 607 -2.89 1.25 13.50
C PRO A 607 -3.07 -0.19 14.02
N ASP A 608 -4.28 -0.73 13.83
CA ASP A 608 -4.62 -2.12 14.24
C ASP A 608 -4.01 -3.17 13.29
N THR A 609 -3.86 -2.81 12.01
CA THR A 609 -3.10 -3.56 10.98
C THR A 609 -2.16 -2.59 10.23
N LEU A 610 -1.67 -2.92 9.03
CA LEU A 610 -0.52 -2.26 8.40
C LEU A 610 -0.79 -0.89 7.75
N MET A 611 -1.79 -0.13 8.21
CA MET A 611 -2.29 1.08 7.54
C MET A 611 -2.19 2.33 8.43
N PRO A 612 -0.99 2.90 8.64
CA PRO A 612 -0.83 4.21 9.25
C PRO A 612 -1.34 5.29 8.29
N CYS A 613 -2.18 6.18 8.80
CA CYS A 613 -2.91 7.18 8.02
C CYS A 613 -2.93 8.53 8.73
N PHE A 614 -2.73 9.63 8.00
CA PHE A 614 -2.62 10.98 8.55
C PHE A 614 -3.20 12.06 7.64
N SER A 615 -3.50 13.22 8.20
CA SER A 615 -3.89 14.43 7.46
C SER A 615 -3.03 15.61 7.90
N VAL A 616 -2.74 16.50 6.97
CA VAL A 616 -1.95 17.73 7.18
C VAL A 616 -2.88 18.94 7.27
N ASN A 617 -2.63 19.87 8.19
CA ASN A 617 -3.27 21.18 8.18
C ASN A 617 -2.23 22.29 8.45
N ILE A 618 -2.50 23.51 7.97
CA ILE A 618 -1.66 24.69 8.22
C ILE A 618 -1.95 25.23 9.62
N LYS A 619 -0.92 25.61 10.39
CA LYS A 619 -1.07 26.18 11.74
C LYS A 619 -1.98 27.43 11.67
N GLY A 620 -3.05 27.43 12.45
CA GLY A 620 -4.06 28.50 12.49
C GLY A 620 -5.21 28.38 11.46
N ASN A 621 -5.10 27.54 10.42
CA ASN A 621 -6.19 27.36 9.46
C ASN A 621 -7.41 26.66 10.09
N LYS A 622 -8.61 27.20 9.82
CA LYS A 622 -9.91 26.65 10.24
C LYS A 622 -10.73 26.04 9.10
N SER A 623 -10.41 26.33 7.84
CA SER A 623 -11.14 25.82 6.66
C SER A 623 -10.79 24.36 6.38
N VAL A 624 -11.82 23.51 6.32
CA VAL A 624 -11.68 22.11 5.92
C VAL A 624 -11.33 22.01 4.43
N GLU A 625 -11.76 22.98 3.63
CA GLU A 625 -11.52 23.09 2.19
C GLU A 625 -10.04 23.34 1.90
N LEU A 626 -9.39 24.26 2.63
CA LEU A 626 -7.95 24.51 2.51
C LEU A 626 -7.11 23.31 2.99
N CYS A 627 -7.49 22.68 4.10
CA CYS A 627 -6.87 21.43 4.56
C CYS A 627 -7.00 20.32 3.48
N ASN A 628 -8.20 20.14 2.91
CA ASN A 628 -8.42 19.19 1.83
C ASN A 628 -7.61 19.52 0.58
N ALA A 629 -7.43 20.80 0.23
CA ALA A 629 -6.60 21.20 -0.90
C ALA A 629 -5.14 20.76 -0.71
N VAL A 630 -4.53 21.06 0.44
CA VAL A 630 -3.15 20.63 0.77
C VAL A 630 -3.00 19.10 0.72
N ASN A 631 -3.91 18.34 1.33
CA ASN A 631 -3.87 16.88 1.27
C ASN A 631 -4.14 16.33 -0.15
N THR A 632 -4.83 17.07 -1.01
CA THR A 632 -5.01 16.69 -2.42
C THR A 632 -3.73 16.91 -3.21
N ALA A 633 -3.09 18.08 -3.06
CA ALA A 633 -1.81 18.38 -3.69
C ALA A 633 -0.71 17.40 -3.25
N LEU A 634 -0.67 17.03 -1.96
CA LEU A 634 0.25 16.02 -1.43
C LEU A 634 0.03 14.63 -2.04
N PHE A 635 -1.24 14.21 -2.20
CA PHE A 635 -1.54 12.97 -2.91
C PHE A 635 -1.19 13.06 -4.41
N GLN A 636 -1.38 14.22 -5.03
CA GLN A 636 -1.05 14.43 -6.44
C GLN A 636 0.46 14.35 -6.71
N SER A 637 1.31 14.84 -5.80
CA SER A 637 2.77 14.76 -5.91
C SER A 637 3.35 13.39 -5.54
N LEU A 638 2.56 12.49 -4.93
CA LEU A 638 2.99 11.19 -4.42
C LEU A 638 2.16 10.01 -4.98
N ARG A 639 1.63 10.13 -6.20
CA ARG A 639 0.86 9.07 -6.89
C ARG A 639 1.51 8.73 -8.23
N HIS A 640 1.44 7.45 -8.62
CA HIS A 640 1.84 7.03 -9.96
C HIS A 640 0.76 7.34 -11.01
N THR A 641 1.14 8.02 -12.09
CA THR A 641 0.35 8.21 -13.31
C THR A 641 0.96 7.39 -14.45
N SER A 642 0.20 7.12 -15.51
CA SER A 642 0.43 6.00 -16.43
C SER A 642 1.62 6.13 -17.42
N ASP A 643 2.64 6.93 -17.13
CA ASP A 643 3.80 7.15 -17.99
C ASP A 643 5.14 6.94 -17.26
N GLU A 644 6.14 6.52 -18.03
CA GLU A 644 7.50 6.19 -17.56
C GLU A 644 8.23 7.40 -16.96
N HIS A 645 7.96 8.61 -17.49
CA HIS A 645 8.65 9.84 -17.10
C HIS A 645 8.25 10.28 -15.68
N THR A 646 6.98 10.12 -15.31
CA THR A 646 6.52 10.43 -13.95
C THR A 646 6.93 9.33 -12.96
N ALA A 647 7.05 8.07 -13.40
CA ALA A 647 7.40 6.92 -12.56
C ALA A 647 8.67 7.14 -11.72
N HIS A 648 9.74 7.61 -12.37
CA HIS A 648 11.03 7.85 -11.73
C HIS A 648 11.08 9.14 -10.89
N ARG A 649 10.10 10.03 -11.02
CA ARG A 649 10.01 11.26 -10.21
C ARG A 649 9.38 11.06 -8.85
N ILE A 650 8.62 9.99 -8.64
CA ILE A 650 7.80 9.85 -7.44
C ILE A 650 8.63 9.21 -6.31
N PRO A 651 9.02 9.97 -5.27
CA PRO A 651 9.99 9.53 -4.27
C PRO A 651 9.40 8.51 -3.28
N LEU A 652 8.07 8.51 -3.17
CA LEU A 652 7.25 7.67 -2.32
C LEU A 652 5.84 7.62 -2.95
N ILE A 653 5.29 6.43 -3.15
CA ILE A 653 3.95 6.26 -3.73
C ILE A 653 2.95 5.99 -2.62
N VAL A 654 1.98 6.88 -2.41
CA VAL A 654 0.97 6.80 -1.36
C VAL A 654 -0.44 6.63 -1.94
N THR A 655 -1.43 6.55 -1.07
CA THR A 655 -2.86 6.59 -1.44
C THR A 655 -3.57 7.60 -0.55
N ALA A 656 -4.79 8.02 -0.90
CA ALA A 656 -5.59 8.92 -0.07
C ALA A 656 -7.07 8.50 -0.06
N SER A 657 -7.77 8.81 1.03
CA SER A 657 -9.23 8.75 1.10
C SER A 657 -9.80 9.92 1.92
N CYS A 658 -11.08 9.88 2.29
CA CYS A 658 -11.73 10.92 3.07
C CYS A 658 -12.65 10.36 4.17
N LYS A 659 -12.50 10.89 5.40
CA LYS A 659 -13.41 10.58 6.50
C LYS A 659 -14.70 11.37 6.29
N ILE A 660 -15.73 10.68 5.81
CA ILE A 660 -17.07 11.25 5.54
C ILE A 660 -17.85 11.35 6.86
N PRO A 661 -18.36 12.54 7.25
CA PRO A 661 -19.19 12.69 8.44
C PRO A 661 -20.42 11.79 8.40
N TYR A 662 -20.80 11.29 9.57
CA TYR A 662 -22.01 10.51 9.77
C TYR A 662 -22.79 11.09 10.94
N LYS A 663 -24.10 11.25 10.75
CA LYS A 663 -24.99 11.88 11.72
C LYS A 663 -24.86 11.21 13.10
N GLN A 664 -24.55 12.01 14.12
CA GLN A 664 -24.31 11.58 15.52
C GLN A 664 -23.07 10.68 15.75
N SER A 665 -22.18 10.45 14.79
CA SER A 665 -20.82 9.94 15.08
C SER A 665 -19.91 11.12 15.40
N VAL A 666 -19.13 11.01 16.48
CA VAL A 666 -18.18 12.06 16.89
C VAL A 666 -16.82 11.95 16.19
N ALA A 667 -16.48 10.77 15.63
CA ALA A 667 -15.16 10.43 15.12
C ALA A 667 -14.56 11.46 14.15
N VAL A 668 -15.34 11.92 13.16
CA VAL A 668 -14.88 12.94 12.19
C VAL A 668 -14.82 14.33 12.84
N SER A 669 -15.74 14.64 13.76
CA SER A 669 -15.73 15.92 14.49
C SER A 669 -14.53 16.05 15.42
N ASP A 670 -14.11 14.95 16.06
CA ASP A 670 -12.95 14.92 16.95
C ASP A 670 -11.64 14.92 16.16
N PHE A 671 -11.58 14.22 15.02
CA PHE A 671 -10.45 14.34 14.09
C PHE A 671 -10.28 15.79 13.57
N LYS A 672 -11.38 16.47 13.22
CA LYS A 672 -11.36 17.92 12.88
C LYS A 672 -10.83 18.77 14.05
N LYS A 673 -11.25 18.51 15.28
CA LYS A 673 -10.74 19.23 16.48
C LYS A 673 -9.23 19.01 16.66
N ARG A 674 -8.73 17.78 16.51
CA ARG A 674 -7.28 17.49 16.58
C ARG A 674 -6.49 18.24 15.49
N LEU A 675 -7.02 18.31 14.27
CA LEU A 675 -6.48 19.11 13.17
C LEU A 675 -6.63 20.64 13.38
N GLY A 676 -7.35 21.07 14.41
CA GLY A 676 -7.64 22.49 14.69
C GLY A 676 -8.69 23.12 13.77
N LEU A 677 -9.44 22.34 12.99
CA LEU A 677 -10.43 22.77 12.01
C LEU A 677 -11.80 23.11 12.61
N GLU A 678 -12.65 23.78 11.82
CA GLU A 678 -14.08 23.91 12.13
C GLU A 678 -14.75 22.53 12.17
N SER A 679 -15.31 22.16 13.34
CA SER A 679 -15.79 20.80 13.61
C SER A 679 -17.30 20.61 13.44
N SER A 680 -18.05 21.71 13.26
CA SER A 680 -19.52 21.69 13.16
C SER A 680 -20.07 21.43 11.74
N ASN A 681 -19.22 21.47 10.69
CA ASN A 681 -19.66 21.26 9.31
C ASN A 681 -19.60 19.78 8.86
N ASP A 682 -20.40 19.44 7.83
CA ASP A 682 -20.46 18.10 7.23
C ASP A 682 -19.44 17.89 6.08
N THR A 683 -18.47 18.79 5.89
CA THR A 683 -17.41 18.62 4.88
C THR A 683 -16.51 17.42 5.24
N PRO A 684 -16.27 16.44 4.34
CA PRO A 684 -15.31 15.35 4.57
C PRO A 684 -13.87 15.86 4.77
N VAL A 685 -13.06 15.12 5.54
CA VAL A 685 -11.63 15.43 5.73
C VAL A 685 -10.79 14.42 4.97
N LYS A 686 -9.94 14.89 4.05
CA LYS A 686 -8.98 14.05 3.31
C LYS A 686 -7.80 13.65 4.16
N PHE A 687 -7.30 12.43 3.95
CA PHE A 687 -6.14 11.89 4.63
C PHE A 687 -5.32 11.01 3.67
N ILE A 688 -4.01 10.96 3.91
CA ILE A 688 -3.06 10.09 3.25
C ILE A 688 -3.03 8.73 3.96
N ILE A 689 -2.90 7.67 3.18
CA ILE A 689 -2.77 6.27 3.57
C ILE A 689 -1.36 5.83 3.20
N THR A 690 -0.64 5.24 4.16
CA THR A 690 0.74 4.76 3.96
C THR A 690 0.87 3.26 4.29
N THR A 691 0.29 2.40 3.46
CA THR A 691 0.22 0.95 3.70
C THR A 691 1.62 0.31 3.75
N CYS A 692 1.97 -0.30 4.87
CA CYS A 692 3.30 -0.87 5.14
C CYS A 692 3.30 -2.40 4.97
N MET A 693 3.25 -2.89 3.72
CA MET A 693 3.30 -4.32 3.41
C MET A 693 4.72 -4.87 3.25
N ASP A 694 5.74 -4.03 3.34
CA ASP A 694 7.15 -4.41 3.26
C ASP A 694 7.78 -4.63 4.66
N PRO A 695 8.45 -5.78 4.88
CA PRO A 695 9.02 -6.11 6.19
C PRO A 695 10.39 -5.45 6.45
N TRP A 696 11.10 -4.99 5.41
CA TRP A 696 12.51 -4.58 5.52
C TRP A 696 12.74 -3.06 5.70
N ALA A 697 11.72 -2.21 5.54
CA ALA A 697 11.87 -0.74 5.53
C ALA A 697 12.01 -0.10 6.93
N THR A 698 12.93 -0.61 7.74
CA THR A 698 13.21 -0.10 9.10
C THR A 698 14.66 0.27 9.36
N SER A 699 15.54 0.19 8.35
CA SER A 699 16.88 0.79 8.44
C SER A 699 16.78 2.30 8.69
N LEU A 700 17.67 2.82 9.56
CA LEU A 700 17.67 4.23 9.95
C LEU A 700 17.76 5.18 8.74
N GLU A 701 18.66 4.90 7.81
CA GLU A 701 18.86 5.73 6.62
C GLU A 701 17.63 5.77 5.70
N PHE A 702 16.92 4.64 5.56
CA PHE A 702 15.67 4.60 4.79
C PHE A 702 14.55 5.40 5.49
N LEU A 703 14.42 5.27 6.82
CA LEU A 703 13.43 6.00 7.58
C LEU A 703 13.69 7.51 7.58
N ASP A 704 14.95 7.93 7.71
CA ASP A 704 15.35 9.33 7.63
C ASP A 704 15.14 9.90 6.21
N ASN A 705 15.40 9.11 5.15
CA ASN A 705 15.06 9.49 3.77
C ASN A 705 13.55 9.64 3.56
N MET A 706 12.75 8.67 3.99
CA MET A 706 11.30 8.71 3.90
C MET A 706 10.69 9.88 4.71
N ALA A 707 11.27 10.21 5.87
CA ALA A 707 10.89 11.38 6.66
C ALA A 707 11.14 12.69 5.90
N ALA A 708 12.35 12.84 5.36
CA ALA A 708 12.76 14.04 4.62
C ALA A 708 11.96 14.21 3.32
N ILE A 709 11.72 13.12 2.57
CA ILE A 709 10.80 13.06 1.43
C ILE A 709 9.42 13.60 1.83
N MET A 710 8.78 12.95 2.81
CA MET A 710 7.40 13.28 3.19
C MET A 710 7.29 14.74 3.64
N ARG A 711 8.23 15.23 4.45
CA ARG A 711 8.23 16.63 4.90
C ARG A 711 8.41 17.61 3.74
N ASN A 712 9.30 17.31 2.80
CA ASN A 712 9.50 18.16 1.62
C ASN A 712 8.26 18.16 0.71
N SER A 713 7.65 17.00 0.44
CA SER A 713 6.40 16.89 -0.31
C SER A 713 5.23 17.62 0.37
N ILE A 714 5.18 17.63 1.71
CA ILE A 714 4.23 18.44 2.48
C ILE A 714 4.44 19.94 2.25
N LEU A 715 5.68 20.43 2.33
CA LEU A 715 6.00 21.84 2.09
C LEU A 715 5.65 22.25 0.65
N CYS A 716 6.04 21.46 -0.35
CA CYS A 716 5.66 21.67 -1.75
C CYS A 716 4.14 21.65 -1.97
N ALA A 717 3.40 20.79 -1.28
CA ALA A 717 1.93 20.70 -1.35
C ALA A 717 1.20 21.84 -0.61
N ILE A 718 1.85 22.47 0.37
CA ILE A 718 1.37 23.72 0.97
C ILE A 718 1.60 24.85 -0.04
N GLY A 719 2.83 25.00 -0.53
CA GLY A 719 3.19 26.08 -1.45
C GLY A 719 2.38 26.08 -2.75
N SER A 720 2.15 24.93 -3.39
CA SER A 720 1.27 24.83 -4.57
C SER A 720 -0.17 25.29 -4.32
N VAL A 721 -0.62 25.31 -3.06
CA VAL A 721 -1.95 25.74 -2.64
C VAL A 721 -1.97 27.18 -2.10
N THR A 722 -0.90 27.64 -1.45
CA THR A 722 -0.86 28.93 -0.74
C THR A 722 -0.01 30.03 -1.37
N ASP A 723 0.93 29.70 -2.24
CA ASP A 723 1.95 30.66 -2.66
C ASP A 723 1.39 31.81 -3.50
N PRO A 724 2.03 33.00 -3.44
CA PRO A 724 1.70 34.10 -4.32
C PRO A 724 2.08 33.77 -5.77
N ILE A 725 1.24 34.23 -6.69
CA ILE A 725 1.48 34.15 -8.13
C ILE A 725 2.61 35.13 -8.49
N SER A 726 3.66 34.66 -9.16
CA SER A 726 4.86 35.44 -9.49
C SER A 726 5.42 35.08 -10.88
N SER A 727 6.45 35.80 -11.34
CA SER A 727 7.20 35.47 -12.55
C SER A 727 8.44 34.66 -12.19
N HIS A 728 8.63 33.52 -12.84
CA HIS A 728 9.67 32.56 -12.51
C HIS A 728 10.88 32.71 -13.45
N THR A 729 12.08 32.75 -12.88
CA THR A 729 13.33 33.04 -13.60
C THR A 729 14.29 31.87 -13.46
N PHE A 730 14.88 31.42 -14.56
CA PHE A 730 15.80 30.28 -14.63
C PHE A 730 17.08 30.68 -15.36
N VAL A 731 18.23 30.23 -14.87
CA VAL A 731 19.51 30.34 -15.57
C VAL A 731 19.71 29.07 -16.39
N SER A 732 19.92 29.22 -17.70
CA SER A 732 20.20 28.11 -18.59
C SER A 732 21.69 27.76 -18.60
N THR A 733 21.99 26.47 -18.74
CA THR A 733 23.32 25.95 -19.09
C THR A 733 23.84 26.49 -20.43
N GLY A 734 22.97 26.98 -21.31
CA GLY A 734 23.32 27.47 -22.66
C GLY A 734 23.63 26.37 -23.68
N VAL A 735 23.69 25.11 -23.23
CA VAL A 735 24.01 23.94 -24.05
C VAL A 735 22.72 23.25 -24.49
N VAL A 736 22.53 23.14 -25.80
CA VAL A 736 21.41 22.40 -26.41
C VAL A 736 21.93 21.05 -26.94
N ASN A 737 21.20 19.96 -26.69
CA ASN A 737 21.54 18.61 -27.16
C ASN A 737 20.91 18.29 -28.54
N GLU A 738 21.11 17.06 -29.01
CA GLU A 738 20.62 16.61 -30.33
C GLU A 738 19.09 16.43 -30.43
N ASN A 739 18.38 16.43 -29.29
CA ASN A 739 16.92 16.42 -29.22
C ASN A 739 16.33 17.85 -29.08
N CYS A 740 17.13 18.89 -29.30
CA CYS A 740 16.76 20.29 -29.05
C CYS A 740 16.39 20.59 -27.57
N GLU A 741 16.95 19.83 -26.62
CA GLU A 741 16.73 20.01 -25.18
C GLU A 741 17.84 20.85 -24.54
N VAL A 742 17.50 21.62 -23.51
CA VAL A 742 18.42 22.42 -22.69
C VAL A 742 18.07 22.28 -21.20
N LEU A 743 19.10 22.22 -20.35
CA LEU A 743 18.94 22.25 -18.89
C LEU A 743 18.95 23.70 -18.37
N ALA A 744 18.06 23.99 -17.42
CA ALA A 744 18.01 25.26 -16.70
C ALA A 744 17.72 25.05 -15.21
N CYS A 745 18.22 25.96 -14.38
CA CYS A 745 18.10 25.93 -12.92
C CYS A 745 17.40 27.20 -12.42
N TYR A 746 16.49 27.05 -11.47
CA TYR A 746 15.68 28.13 -10.94
C TYR A 746 16.51 29.12 -10.12
N VAL A 747 16.27 30.42 -10.33
CA VAL A 747 16.86 31.51 -9.54
C VAL A 747 15.95 31.76 -8.36
N ALA A 748 16.31 31.14 -7.25
CA ALA A 748 15.52 31.15 -6.03
C ALA A 748 15.84 32.35 -5.11
N ASP A 749 14.93 32.58 -4.17
CA ASP A 749 14.91 33.75 -3.29
C ASP A 749 14.39 33.32 -1.91
N PHE A 750 15.15 33.60 -0.85
CA PHE A 750 14.80 33.17 0.51
C PHE A 750 13.82 34.13 1.21
N ASN A 751 13.60 35.33 0.67
CA ASN A 751 12.77 36.37 1.25
C ASN A 751 11.34 36.35 0.68
N GLU A 752 11.17 35.87 -0.56
CA GLU A 752 9.87 35.69 -1.22
C GLU A 752 9.38 34.23 -1.18
N ALA A 753 8.35 33.95 -0.36
CA ALA A 753 7.80 32.60 -0.17
C ALA A 753 7.52 31.82 -1.48
N GLY A 754 6.90 32.46 -2.49
CA GLY A 754 6.62 31.83 -3.79
C GLY A 754 7.85 31.52 -4.67
N LYS A 755 9.06 31.79 -4.15
CA LYS A 755 10.36 31.54 -4.79
C LYS A 755 11.32 30.72 -3.92
N GLN A 756 10.87 30.21 -2.77
CA GLN A 756 11.66 29.39 -1.85
C GLN A 756 11.82 27.93 -2.34
N TYR A 757 12.30 27.74 -3.56
CA TYR A 757 12.38 26.43 -4.22
C TYR A 757 13.74 26.14 -4.85
N ASP A 758 14.21 24.90 -4.72
CA ASP A 758 15.27 24.33 -5.55
C ASP A 758 14.60 23.64 -6.74
N THR A 759 14.89 24.05 -7.98
CA THR A 759 14.31 23.42 -9.16
C THR A 759 15.28 23.36 -10.33
N ILE A 760 15.39 22.19 -10.95
CA ILE A 760 16.11 21.96 -12.20
C ILE A 760 15.11 21.43 -13.21
N VAL A 761 15.15 21.96 -14.42
CA VAL A 761 14.22 21.62 -15.50
C VAL A 761 14.96 21.33 -16.81
N LYS A 762 14.50 20.31 -17.54
CA LYS A 762 14.87 20.00 -18.91
C LYS A 762 13.76 20.49 -19.84
N LEU A 763 14.08 21.45 -20.70
CA LEU A 763 13.16 22.11 -21.62
C LEU A 763 13.54 21.79 -23.06
N GLN A 764 12.57 21.48 -23.92
CA GLN A 764 12.78 21.25 -25.35
C GLN A 764 12.23 22.43 -26.17
N PHE A 765 13.03 22.94 -27.10
CA PHE A 765 12.59 23.92 -28.09
C PHE A 765 11.73 23.24 -29.17
N GLU A 766 10.66 23.91 -29.62
CA GLU A 766 9.84 23.44 -30.74
C GLU A 766 10.36 23.84 -32.12
N SER A 767 11.30 24.80 -32.17
CA SER A 767 11.69 25.51 -33.37
C SER A 767 13.21 25.49 -33.54
N ASP A 768 13.68 24.86 -34.62
CA ASP A 768 15.10 24.85 -34.98
C ASP A 768 15.67 26.27 -35.19
N ASP A 769 14.85 27.23 -35.62
CA ASP A 769 15.27 28.63 -35.78
C ASP A 769 15.54 29.27 -34.40
N ASP A 770 14.75 28.93 -33.39
CA ASP A 770 14.94 29.42 -32.03
C ASP A 770 16.14 28.74 -31.34
N VAL A 771 16.35 27.44 -31.58
CA VAL A 771 17.59 26.73 -31.20
C VAL A 771 18.82 27.42 -31.80
N ASN A 772 18.79 27.73 -33.11
CA ASN A 772 19.92 28.38 -33.79
C ASN A 772 20.20 29.79 -33.24
N LYS A 773 19.15 30.60 -32.98
CA LYS A 773 19.30 31.91 -32.31
C LYS A 773 19.89 31.76 -30.91
N PHE A 774 19.41 30.79 -30.13
CA PHE A 774 19.85 30.53 -28.76
C PHE A 774 21.34 30.13 -28.71
N ILE A 775 21.74 29.13 -29.50
CA ILE A 775 23.14 28.67 -29.61
C ILE A 775 24.05 29.81 -30.10
N SER A 776 23.63 30.54 -31.14
CA SER A 776 24.37 31.70 -31.66
C SER A 776 24.57 32.78 -30.59
N LYS A 777 23.54 33.03 -29.77
CA LYS A 777 23.65 33.98 -28.65
C LYS A 777 24.59 33.49 -27.57
N HIS A 778 24.49 32.23 -27.14
CA HIS A 778 25.39 31.65 -26.15
C HIS A 778 26.86 31.73 -26.60
N ALA A 779 27.15 31.34 -27.84
CA ALA A 779 28.47 31.43 -28.44
C ALA A 779 29.00 32.88 -28.57
N GLN A 780 28.11 33.89 -28.69
CA GLN A 780 28.49 35.30 -28.62
C GLN A 780 28.90 35.72 -27.20
N LEU A 781 28.18 35.25 -26.18
CA LEU A 781 28.43 35.61 -24.78
C LEU A 781 29.74 35.01 -24.26
N LEU A 782 30.01 33.74 -24.56
CA LEU A 782 31.28 33.06 -24.23
C LEU A 782 32.53 33.72 -24.87
N LYS A 783 32.35 34.44 -25.99
CA LYS A 783 33.43 35.20 -26.66
C LYS A 783 33.58 36.63 -26.15
N SER A 784 32.73 37.08 -25.22
CA SER A 784 32.74 38.45 -24.73
C SER A 784 33.88 38.68 -23.72
N SER A 785 34.46 39.87 -23.71
CA SER A 785 35.55 40.23 -22.79
C SER A 785 35.08 40.59 -21.37
N LYS A 786 33.83 40.28 -21.01
CA LYS A 786 33.30 40.46 -19.65
C LYS A 786 33.43 39.14 -18.89
N GLN A 787 34.07 39.21 -17.73
CA GLN A 787 34.31 38.10 -16.81
C GLN A 787 33.62 38.40 -15.46
N PRO A 788 32.75 37.51 -14.93
CA PRO A 788 32.18 36.37 -15.63
C PRO A 788 31.30 36.80 -16.82
N SER A 789 31.13 35.91 -17.80
CA SER A 789 30.23 36.18 -18.94
C SER A 789 28.78 36.13 -18.47
N PRO A 790 27.89 37.02 -18.96
CA PRO A 790 26.51 37.05 -18.50
C PRO A 790 25.75 35.78 -18.94
N PRO A 791 24.98 35.12 -18.06
CA PRO A 791 24.25 33.91 -18.40
C PRO A 791 23.08 34.18 -19.35
N ILE A 792 22.56 33.13 -19.99
CA ILE A 792 21.24 33.20 -20.61
C ILE A 792 20.19 32.89 -19.55
N VAL A 793 19.22 33.79 -19.43
CA VAL A 793 18.14 33.73 -18.44
C VAL A 793 16.82 33.51 -19.15
N LEU A 794 16.03 32.52 -18.72
CA LEU A 794 14.69 32.22 -19.18
C LEU A 794 13.70 32.72 -18.13
N ARG A 795 12.71 33.55 -18.51
CA ARG A 795 11.64 33.99 -17.61
C ARG A 795 10.28 33.57 -18.17
N SER A 796 9.41 33.02 -17.32
CA SER A 796 8.04 32.67 -17.72
C SER A 796 7.24 33.92 -18.12
N ASP A 797 6.53 33.86 -19.25
CA ASP A 797 5.67 34.96 -19.72
C ASP A 797 4.51 35.22 -18.75
N THR A 798 3.77 34.16 -18.40
CA THR A 798 2.65 34.27 -17.46
C THR A 798 3.12 34.22 -16.01
N LYS A 799 2.53 35.09 -15.17
CA LYS A 799 2.64 34.97 -13.72
C LYS A 799 1.76 33.81 -13.25
N LYS A 800 2.37 32.81 -12.60
CA LYS A 800 1.73 31.59 -12.07
C LYS A 800 2.33 31.27 -10.68
N ARG A 801 1.97 30.15 -10.04
CA ARG A 801 2.85 29.55 -9.01
C ARG A 801 3.89 28.69 -9.70
N LEU A 802 5.02 28.44 -9.04
CA LEU A 802 6.09 27.62 -9.62
C LEU A 802 5.59 26.20 -9.95
N HIS A 803 4.73 25.64 -9.09
CA HIS A 803 4.09 24.35 -9.32
C HIS A 803 3.24 24.34 -10.61
N ASP A 804 2.45 25.40 -10.86
CA ASP A 804 1.52 25.46 -11.99
C ASP A 804 2.25 25.64 -13.34
N VAL A 805 3.49 26.14 -13.33
CA VAL A 805 4.35 26.16 -14.52
C VAL A 805 4.67 24.74 -15.00
N PHE A 806 4.86 23.79 -14.07
CA PHE A 806 5.36 22.45 -14.38
C PHE A 806 4.31 21.34 -14.35
N PHE A 807 3.36 21.39 -13.42
CA PHE A 807 2.61 20.20 -12.98
C PHE A 807 1.08 20.31 -13.11
N GLU A 808 0.51 21.49 -13.43
CA GLU A 808 -0.96 21.60 -13.56
C GLU A 808 -1.47 20.94 -14.84
N LYS A 809 -0.96 21.40 -16.00
CA LYS A 809 -1.32 20.89 -17.33
C LYS A 809 -0.10 20.41 -18.12
N SER A 810 1.00 21.14 -18.03
CA SER A 810 2.25 20.92 -18.78
C SER A 810 2.75 19.47 -18.71
N GLU A 811 2.75 18.85 -17.51
CA GLU A 811 3.15 17.44 -17.32
C GLU A 811 2.22 16.43 -18.04
N TYR A 812 0.91 16.70 -18.14
CA TYR A 812 -0.10 15.71 -18.55
C TYR A 812 -0.75 15.93 -19.93
N SER A 813 -0.71 17.16 -20.49
CA SER A 813 -1.30 17.48 -21.80
C SER A 813 -0.26 17.76 -22.88
N GLY A 814 1.03 17.82 -22.54
CA GLY A 814 2.10 18.23 -23.45
C GLY A 814 2.04 19.72 -23.82
N GLU A 815 1.36 20.53 -23.01
CA GLU A 815 1.23 21.99 -23.21
C GLU A 815 2.59 22.71 -23.12
N GLU A 816 2.77 23.69 -24.00
CA GLU A 816 3.94 24.55 -24.11
C GLU A 816 3.91 25.68 -23.09
N GLU A 817 5.04 25.99 -22.44
CA GLU A 817 5.20 27.25 -21.70
C GLU A 817 6.05 28.23 -22.53
N THR A 818 5.73 29.53 -22.42
CA THR A 818 6.44 30.57 -23.18
C THR A 818 7.53 31.20 -22.31
N PHE A 819 8.78 31.12 -22.76
CA PHE A 819 9.93 31.67 -22.08
C PHE A 819 10.54 32.84 -22.85
N HIS A 820 10.69 33.96 -22.15
CA HIS A 820 11.46 35.12 -22.62
C HIS A 820 12.93 34.94 -22.25
N CYS A 821 13.80 34.99 -23.26
CA CYS A 821 15.23 34.76 -23.12
C CYS A 821 16.00 36.09 -23.06
N PHE A 822 16.77 36.29 -21.99
CA PHE A 822 17.58 37.47 -21.73
C PHE A 822 19.07 37.12 -21.61
N ALA A 823 19.94 38.11 -21.77
CA ALA A 823 21.38 37.97 -21.58
C ALA A 823 21.82 38.76 -20.34
N GLY A 824 22.08 38.04 -19.24
CA GLY A 824 22.37 38.58 -17.92
C GLY A 824 21.18 38.51 -16.97
N LEU A 825 21.47 38.57 -15.67
CA LEU A 825 20.49 38.71 -14.61
C LEU A 825 20.12 40.19 -14.47
N SER A 826 18.84 40.51 -14.65
CA SER A 826 18.27 41.80 -14.32
C SER A 826 17.15 41.63 -13.30
N GLY A 827 16.91 42.68 -12.51
CA GLY A 827 15.86 42.69 -11.49
C GLY A 827 14.48 42.33 -12.06
N ASN A 828 13.56 41.95 -11.17
CA ASN A 828 12.24 41.47 -11.58
C ASN A 828 11.39 42.52 -12.31
N ASP A 829 11.70 43.82 -12.18
CA ASP A 829 10.93 44.95 -12.71
C ASP A 829 11.74 45.95 -13.59
N ASP A 830 12.84 45.54 -14.24
CA ASP A 830 13.57 46.43 -15.17
C ASP A 830 12.94 46.43 -16.58
N ASP A 831 11.90 47.26 -16.76
CA ASP A 831 11.10 47.44 -17.99
C ASP A 831 11.92 47.75 -19.28
N ASN A 832 13.22 48.03 -19.18
CA ASN A 832 14.07 48.43 -20.31
C ASN A 832 14.76 47.27 -21.04
N LEU A 833 14.65 46.03 -20.55
CA LEU A 833 15.28 44.87 -21.16
C LEU A 833 14.31 44.11 -22.06
N HIS A 834 14.56 44.16 -23.37
CA HIS A 834 13.85 43.33 -24.34
C HIS A 834 14.48 41.93 -24.43
N PRO A 835 13.68 40.85 -24.47
CA PRO A 835 14.21 39.51 -24.71
C PRO A 835 14.83 39.42 -26.12
N PHE A 836 15.95 38.72 -26.25
CA PHE A 836 16.57 38.48 -27.56
C PHE A 836 15.88 37.36 -28.34
N LEU A 837 15.10 36.54 -27.63
CA LEU A 837 14.32 35.43 -28.14
C LEU A 837 13.12 35.23 -27.20
N THR A 838 11.93 35.00 -27.76
CA THR A 838 10.78 34.44 -27.04
C THR A 838 10.54 33.07 -27.65
N ALA A 839 10.77 32.02 -26.87
CA ALA A 839 10.64 30.65 -27.32
C ALA A 839 9.46 29.97 -26.64
N LYS A 840 8.69 29.20 -27.40
CA LYS A 840 7.84 28.17 -26.82
C LYS A 840 8.68 26.94 -26.53
N MET A 841 8.48 26.37 -25.34
CA MET A 841 9.24 25.21 -24.91
C MET A 841 8.34 24.20 -24.22
N LYS A 842 8.57 22.92 -24.52
CA LYS A 842 7.96 21.81 -23.82
C LYS A 842 8.79 21.47 -22.59
N ILE A 843 8.14 21.25 -21.45
CA ILE A 843 8.78 20.71 -20.25
C ILE A 843 8.91 19.19 -20.45
N ILE A 844 10.16 18.72 -20.54
CA ILE A 844 10.47 17.29 -20.71
C ILE A 844 10.70 16.64 -19.36
N ASP A 845 11.47 17.31 -18.50
CA ASP A 845 11.81 16.77 -17.19
C ASP A 845 11.94 17.83 -16.12
N VAL A 846 11.68 17.44 -14.87
CA VAL A 846 11.97 18.24 -13.68
C VAL A 846 12.74 17.35 -12.70
N PRO A 847 14.06 17.11 -12.94
CA PRO A 847 14.84 16.16 -12.13
C PRO A 847 14.97 16.54 -10.64
N ARG A 848 14.66 17.79 -10.29
CA ARG A 848 14.74 18.32 -8.93
C ARG A 848 13.64 19.34 -8.70
N TYR A 849 12.90 19.20 -7.60
CA TYR A 849 11.86 20.13 -7.15
C TYR A 849 11.71 20.03 -5.63
N GLU A 850 12.28 20.95 -4.86
CA GLU A 850 12.25 20.93 -3.39
C GLU A 850 11.93 22.31 -2.81
N HIS A 851 11.33 22.38 -1.62
CA HIS A 851 11.09 23.64 -0.90
C HIS A 851 12.24 23.91 0.10
N PHE A 852 12.66 25.17 0.23
CA PHE A 852 13.66 25.60 1.21
C PHE A 852 13.10 25.59 2.62
N ASP A 853 13.86 25.00 3.55
CA ASP A 853 13.57 25.05 4.98
C ASP A 853 14.73 24.44 5.78
N GLN A 854 15.92 25.05 5.72
CA GLN A 854 17.10 24.60 6.45
C GLN A 854 17.62 25.65 7.44
N ASP A 855 17.80 25.22 8.69
CA ASP A 855 18.31 26.04 9.79
C ASP A 855 19.85 26.09 9.84
N GLU A 856 20.54 25.17 9.18
CA GLU A 856 21.99 24.95 9.25
C GLU A 856 22.55 24.57 7.85
N TYR A 857 23.83 24.87 7.58
CA TYR A 857 24.52 24.47 6.34
C TYR A 857 24.99 23.00 6.40
N PRO A 858 25.15 22.30 5.26
CA PRO A 858 25.75 20.97 5.24
C PRO A 858 27.23 20.99 5.65
N GLU A 859 27.77 19.84 6.06
CA GLU A 859 29.18 19.72 6.45
C GLU A 859 30.11 20.03 5.28
N CYS A 860 29.81 19.45 4.12
CA CYS A 860 30.53 19.64 2.86
C CYS A 860 29.62 20.27 1.80
N LEU A 861 30.22 20.95 0.83
CA LEU A 861 29.48 21.60 -0.25
C LEU A 861 28.81 20.55 -1.15
N SER A 862 27.53 20.75 -1.48
CA SER A 862 26.66 19.76 -2.14
C SER A 862 26.09 20.32 -3.45
N TYR A 863 26.09 19.52 -4.51
CA TYR A 863 25.48 19.86 -5.81
C TYR A 863 24.56 18.72 -6.27
N PHE A 864 23.60 19.03 -7.12
CA PHE A 864 22.90 18.03 -7.93
C PHE A 864 23.56 17.92 -9.29
N MET A 865 23.94 16.71 -9.70
CA MET A 865 24.52 16.42 -11.02
C MET A 865 23.46 15.83 -11.95
N CYS A 866 23.28 16.38 -13.15
CA CYS A 866 22.47 15.78 -14.22
C CYS A 866 22.99 16.16 -15.63
N GLY A 867 22.41 15.57 -16.69
CA GLY A 867 22.95 15.69 -18.04
C GLY A 867 22.15 15.04 -19.18
N ASP A 868 22.90 14.68 -20.23
CA ASP A 868 22.40 14.12 -21.50
C ASP A 868 23.19 12.89 -21.97
N GLY A 869 23.83 12.16 -21.04
CA GLY A 869 24.71 11.01 -21.33
C GLY A 869 26.12 11.40 -21.80
N LYS A 870 26.25 12.53 -22.51
CA LYS A 870 27.53 13.01 -23.08
C LYS A 870 28.16 14.13 -22.25
N LYS A 871 27.36 14.90 -21.52
CA LYS A 871 27.79 16.01 -20.66
C LYS A 871 27.17 15.90 -19.28
N ALA A 872 27.93 16.32 -18.27
CA ALA A 872 27.50 16.41 -16.89
C ALA A 872 27.55 17.88 -16.41
N PHE A 873 26.50 18.29 -15.70
CA PHE A 873 26.37 19.61 -15.11
C PHE A 873 26.11 19.48 -13.62
N LEU A 874 26.78 20.29 -12.81
CA LEU A 874 26.56 20.41 -11.36
C LEU A 874 25.75 21.69 -11.09
N PHE A 875 24.69 21.57 -10.31
CA PHE A 875 23.80 22.65 -9.89
C PHE A 875 23.91 22.77 -8.37
N HIS A 876 24.30 23.94 -7.85
CA HIS A 876 24.42 24.14 -6.40
C HIS A 876 23.08 23.90 -5.72
N VAL A 877 23.09 23.23 -4.56
CA VAL A 877 21.90 23.00 -3.73
C VAL A 877 21.78 24.13 -2.70
N PRO A 878 20.98 25.19 -2.96
CA PRO A 878 20.76 26.25 -1.99
C PRO A 878 20.19 25.70 -0.68
N THR A 879 20.82 26.09 0.41
CA THR A 879 20.53 25.61 1.75
C THR A 879 19.86 26.69 2.58
N LYS A 880 20.53 27.81 2.82
CA LYS A 880 20.11 28.82 3.80
C LYS A 880 20.69 30.20 3.48
N ALA A 881 19.91 31.25 3.65
CA ALA A 881 20.42 32.62 3.53
C ALA A 881 21.48 32.97 4.62
N PRO A 882 22.60 33.62 4.27
CA PRO A 882 22.99 34.06 2.92
C PRO A 882 23.67 32.94 2.09
N ASP A 883 23.02 32.52 1.01
CA ASP A 883 23.51 31.50 0.08
C ASP A 883 23.84 32.09 -1.30
N PHE A 884 24.18 31.26 -2.26
CA PHE A 884 24.64 31.65 -3.60
C PHE A 884 23.99 30.85 -4.73
N PHE A 885 24.35 31.18 -5.97
CA PHE A 885 23.94 30.42 -7.15
C PHE A 885 25.15 30.00 -7.98
N GLN A 886 25.24 28.71 -8.31
CA GLN A 886 26.25 28.18 -9.22
C GLN A 886 25.70 27.09 -10.14
N VAL A 887 26.14 27.13 -11.41
CA VAL A 887 26.03 26.03 -12.37
C VAL A 887 27.40 25.77 -12.98
N VAL A 888 27.86 24.53 -12.96
CA VAL A 888 29.18 24.11 -13.42
C VAL A 888 29.00 23.06 -14.53
N GLN A 889 29.62 23.25 -15.67
CA GLN A 889 29.76 22.21 -16.70
C GLN A 889 31.10 21.50 -16.48
N LEU A 890 31.06 20.17 -16.38
CA LEU A 890 32.27 19.34 -16.34
C LEU A 890 32.83 19.11 -17.76
N ASP A 891 34.14 18.93 -17.86
CA ASP A 891 34.82 18.64 -19.14
C ASP A 891 34.58 17.21 -19.65
N ALA A 892 34.29 16.29 -18.72
CA ALA A 892 33.88 14.91 -19.00
C ALA A 892 32.84 14.42 -17.97
N VAL A 893 32.16 13.33 -18.29
CA VAL A 893 31.33 12.58 -17.33
C VAL A 893 32.25 11.89 -16.31
N PRO A 894 31.93 11.87 -15.00
CA PRO A 894 32.79 11.27 -13.97
C PRO A 894 33.11 9.79 -14.24
N GLU A 895 34.36 9.40 -14.00
CA GLU A 895 34.78 8.01 -14.09
C GLU A 895 34.13 7.18 -12.97
N GLY A 896 33.92 5.88 -13.22
CA GLY A 896 33.29 4.97 -12.25
C GLY A 896 31.76 5.00 -12.20
N SER A 897 31.09 5.82 -13.02
CA SER A 897 29.60 5.96 -13.09
C SER A 897 28.82 4.69 -13.51
N GLY A 898 29.51 3.57 -13.77
CA GLY A 898 28.92 2.26 -14.09
C GLY A 898 29.04 1.88 -15.58
N SER A 899 28.08 1.07 -16.06
CA SER A 899 27.92 0.80 -17.50
C SER A 899 27.43 2.04 -18.26
N GLU A 900 27.50 2.03 -19.59
CA GLU A 900 26.95 3.11 -20.44
C GLU A 900 25.47 3.38 -20.11
N VAL A 901 24.65 2.32 -20.05
CA VAL A 901 23.23 2.40 -19.66
C VAL A 901 23.04 2.94 -18.23
N ALA A 902 23.88 2.52 -17.28
CA ALA A 902 23.83 3.02 -15.91
C ALA A 902 24.16 4.52 -15.82
N THR A 903 25.15 4.96 -16.59
CA THR A 903 25.61 6.35 -16.67
C THR A 903 24.56 7.24 -17.31
N ASP A 904 23.92 6.78 -18.40
CA ASP A 904 22.81 7.47 -19.05
C ASP A 904 21.62 7.65 -18.10
N LEU A 905 21.22 6.61 -17.36
CA LEU A 905 20.15 6.69 -16.37
C LEU A 905 20.49 7.64 -15.22
N LEU A 906 21.73 7.57 -14.71
CA LEU A 906 22.22 8.44 -13.63
C LEU A 906 22.26 9.92 -14.06
N LEU A 907 22.69 10.24 -15.28
CA LEU A 907 22.66 11.62 -15.79
C LEU A 907 21.25 12.08 -16.18
N LYS A 908 20.39 11.17 -16.65
CA LYS A 908 18.99 11.47 -17.02
C LYS A 908 18.18 11.90 -15.79
N TYR A 909 18.22 11.11 -14.72
CA TYR A 909 17.44 11.36 -13.49
C TYR A 909 18.17 12.23 -12.47
N GLY A 910 19.51 12.24 -12.52
CA GLY A 910 20.38 13.04 -11.68
C GLY A 910 20.70 12.40 -10.32
N VAL A 911 21.78 12.91 -9.70
CA VAL A 911 22.35 12.40 -8.46
C VAL A 911 22.88 13.55 -7.59
N GLU A 912 22.71 13.50 -6.27
CA GLU A 912 23.40 14.44 -5.38
C GLU A 912 24.86 14.03 -5.21
N ILE A 913 25.74 15.02 -5.28
CA ILE A 913 27.18 14.87 -5.16
C ILE A 913 27.67 15.78 -4.02
N GLU A 914 28.71 15.35 -3.31
CA GLU A 914 29.40 16.17 -2.31
C GLU A 914 30.83 16.45 -2.78
N ILE A 915 31.38 17.60 -2.39
CA ILE A 915 32.79 17.97 -2.58
C ILE A 915 33.47 17.92 -1.20
N PRO A 916 34.11 16.81 -0.78
CA PRO A 916 34.53 16.60 0.60
C PRO A 916 35.64 17.55 1.08
N SER A 917 36.33 18.22 0.17
CA SER A 917 37.39 19.21 0.47
C SER A 917 36.86 20.60 0.82
N ILE A 918 35.57 20.89 0.59
CA ILE A 918 34.98 22.23 0.69
C ILE A 918 33.81 22.21 1.67
N ARG A 919 33.76 23.17 2.59
CA ARG A 919 32.66 23.29 3.56
C ARG A 919 31.38 23.76 2.89
N GLY A 920 30.25 23.30 3.41
CA GLY A 920 28.93 23.75 2.94
C GLY A 920 28.55 25.18 3.36
N GLU A 921 29.18 25.73 4.39
CA GLU A 921 29.00 27.14 4.79
C GLU A 921 29.73 28.08 3.80
N PRO A 922 29.04 29.04 3.15
CA PRO A 922 29.66 29.97 2.21
C PRO A 922 30.75 30.83 2.85
N CYS A 923 31.88 31.00 2.15
CA CYS A 923 32.94 31.90 2.61
C CYS A 923 32.56 33.36 2.34
N ILE A 924 32.40 34.17 3.39
CA ILE A 924 32.01 35.59 3.28
C ILE A 924 33.19 36.48 3.69
N VAL A 925 33.59 37.38 2.79
CA VAL A 925 34.63 38.39 3.01
C VAL A 925 34.05 39.77 2.69
N ASP A 926 34.20 40.73 3.60
CA ASP A 926 33.66 42.10 3.48
C ASP A 926 32.16 42.18 3.11
N GLY A 927 31.37 41.17 3.52
CA GLY A 927 29.94 41.07 3.25
C GLY A 927 29.59 40.47 1.88
N VAL A 928 30.57 39.99 1.11
CA VAL A 928 30.38 39.37 -0.20
C VAL A 928 30.79 37.89 -0.15
N ILE A 929 29.90 37.01 -0.62
CA ILE A 929 30.19 35.58 -0.77
C ILE A 929 31.26 35.40 -1.86
N GLN A 930 32.35 34.71 -1.51
CA GLN A 930 33.43 34.35 -2.42
C GLN A 930 33.04 33.16 -3.30
N ASP A 931 33.65 33.04 -4.47
CA ASP A 931 33.47 31.88 -5.35
C ASP A 931 33.94 30.59 -4.63
N PRO A 932 33.07 29.60 -4.40
CA PRO A 932 33.38 28.39 -3.64
C PRO A 932 34.27 27.43 -4.42
N LEU A 933 34.33 27.54 -5.74
CA LEU A 933 35.16 26.70 -6.62
C LEU A 933 36.20 27.57 -7.34
N PRO A 934 37.20 28.13 -6.64
CA PRO A 934 38.21 29.00 -7.25
C PRO A 934 39.19 28.22 -8.15
N ASP A 935 39.40 26.94 -7.86
CA ASP A 935 40.27 26.02 -8.61
C ASP A 935 39.49 25.25 -9.68
N ASP A 936 40.15 24.91 -10.80
CA ASP A 936 39.51 24.24 -11.94
C ASP A 936 39.26 22.73 -11.74
N ALA A 937 39.81 22.10 -10.70
CA ALA A 937 39.70 20.65 -10.47
C ALA A 937 39.51 20.29 -9.00
N PHE A 938 38.69 19.28 -8.73
CA PHE A 938 38.31 18.81 -7.39
C PHE A 938 37.83 17.37 -7.42
N ASP A 939 37.77 16.72 -6.25
CA ASP A 939 37.18 15.39 -6.08
C ASP A 939 35.71 15.50 -5.67
N ILE A 940 34.85 14.70 -6.29
CA ILE A 940 33.43 14.54 -5.93
C ILE A 940 33.18 13.14 -5.36
N SER A 941 32.25 13.01 -4.42
CA SER A 941 31.68 11.72 -4.00
C SER A 941 30.18 11.68 -4.31
N PHE A 942 29.69 10.54 -4.82
CA PHE A 942 28.28 10.29 -5.11
C PHE A 942 27.95 8.80 -5.07
N VAL A 943 26.66 8.43 -5.13
CA VAL A 943 26.22 7.03 -5.14
C VAL A 943 25.81 6.63 -6.57
N GLY A 944 26.42 5.57 -7.09
CA GLY A 944 26.07 4.97 -8.38
C GLY A 944 24.72 4.25 -8.35
N ILE A 945 24.17 3.93 -9.54
CA ILE A 945 22.87 3.24 -9.65
C ILE A 945 22.88 1.82 -9.06
N ASP A 946 24.06 1.25 -8.84
CA ASP A 946 24.30 -0.03 -8.16
C ASP A 946 24.40 0.09 -6.63
N GLY A 947 24.22 1.30 -6.08
CA GLY A 947 24.30 1.59 -4.65
C GLY A 947 25.72 1.70 -4.09
N GLN A 948 26.75 1.68 -4.95
CA GLN A 948 28.14 1.85 -4.52
C GLN A 948 28.53 3.34 -4.49
N GLU A 949 29.43 3.69 -3.57
CA GLU A 949 30.00 5.04 -3.49
C GLU A 949 31.12 5.19 -4.53
N VAL A 950 31.01 6.21 -5.36
CA VAL A 950 31.96 6.57 -6.42
C VAL A 950 32.64 7.87 -6.04
N ILE A 951 33.98 7.83 -5.95
CA ILE A 951 34.81 9.03 -5.80
C ILE A 951 35.53 9.26 -7.12
N SER A 952 35.34 10.42 -7.73
CA SER A 952 35.97 10.79 -9.02
C SER A 952 36.59 12.18 -8.92
N SER A 953 37.81 12.33 -9.41
CA SER A 953 38.36 13.65 -9.73
C SER A 953 37.67 14.19 -10.99
N VAL A 954 37.32 15.48 -10.99
CA VAL A 954 36.65 16.15 -12.12
C VAL A 954 37.28 17.50 -12.42
N THR A 955 36.98 18.09 -13.58
CA THR A 955 37.52 19.38 -14.02
C THR A 955 36.41 20.25 -14.63
N ILE A 956 36.43 21.54 -14.32
CA ILE A 956 35.48 22.54 -14.82
C ILE A 956 35.82 22.90 -16.27
N ALA A 957 34.87 22.72 -17.19
CA ALA A 957 34.94 23.29 -18.53
C ALA A 957 34.37 24.72 -18.58
N HIS A 958 33.30 24.97 -17.83
CA HIS A 958 32.66 26.29 -17.73
C HIS A 958 31.89 26.41 -16.40
N LYS A 959 31.77 27.63 -15.85
CA LYS A 959 30.92 27.89 -14.69
C LYS A 959 30.19 29.22 -14.79
N ILE A 960 28.95 29.23 -14.31
CA ILE A 960 28.10 30.40 -14.12
C ILE A 960 27.97 30.59 -12.60
N TRP A 961 28.28 31.79 -12.11
CA TRP A 961 28.36 32.11 -10.68
C TRP A 961 27.86 33.53 -10.39
N PHE A 962 27.15 33.70 -9.27
CA PHE A 962 26.93 35.01 -8.66
C PHE A 962 26.75 34.91 -7.13
N SER A 963 27.22 35.95 -6.43
CA SER A 963 27.06 36.08 -4.98
C SER A 963 25.62 36.43 -4.61
N GLY A 964 24.96 35.57 -3.85
CA GLY A 964 23.56 35.73 -3.48
C GLY A 964 22.61 34.87 -4.34
N THR A 965 21.83 34.03 -3.68
CA THR A 965 20.42 33.83 -4.04
C THR A 965 19.68 35.16 -3.80
N TYR A 966 18.73 35.51 -4.67
CA TYR A 966 18.15 36.87 -4.70
C TYR A 966 17.24 37.20 -3.51
#